data_AF-A0A7Y9NKJ1-F1
#
_entry.id   AF-A0A7Y9NKJ1-F1
#
_cell.length_a   1.000
_cell.length_b   1.000
_cell.length_c   1.000
_cell.angle_alpha   90.00
_cell.angle_beta   90.00
_cell.angle_gamma   90.00
#
_symmetry.space_group_name_H-M   'P 1'
#
loop_
_entity.id
_entity.type
_entity.pdbx_description
1 polymer ?
#
loop_
_entity_poly.entity_id
_entity_poly.type
_entity_poly.pdbx_seq_one_letter_code
_entity_poly.pdbx_strand_id
1 'polypeptide(L)'
;MVTLSKPISASQAQAYHKEEFANAKENYYTEGERVRGEWQGQLAERWGLGGEVQEQQFARLSEGQHPQTGEQLVRYQAAREYTNERGDVVRSMEHRAGWDATFSAPKSVSLTALVGGDDRVREAHKESVRVALDEMEKYVQARMGGNAPAQTTGEWIVAKFEHDSSRPVGGYAAPQLHTHAVIFNMTETSDGNNRALQPRELYKTQQYATAVYRSELAAHLQRLGYEIERGEHGQPEIRGYTREYLEASSPRREKIKEHMEAAGVSGAGAAQIAAHQTREGKQHLSQDEVRAAHQKMAVAYGQQPQRVLAEAAQCDGVELKPESSQRAAHHGMSYARARGMEREAVVDERSLMRDALKHTMGEARLPEIRAEFERRTTDGNLIEVEPSDGRVGRAYTTREMQDDERELIERMKQGQGTRDVLADGNVREQVMQEHIHLSVSQRQAVETVLTSRDQMMALEGVAGAGKTTSLAAVREAAERVGYQVEGVAPTSRAAQKLAEAGIDTQTLQRHLAQDDREDDGRKRLYVVDESSMASTQQVHTFVERLKENDRVLFVGDKRQHEAVEAGRPYAQLQEAGLLTAYLEDIIRQKDPTLKEVVEQLARGEVREAIGNLNSQGRVLEIKDREERIAEIAREYVCAPERTLVVSPDNESRREINTAIHQAMQAEGKVSIEEHRVHVLYARQDVTGADRQHAQNYAKGDVLRYSKGSKPLGIQGGEYARVTATDRETNTVTVKRYGGEELNYDPRRLQGVTIYRDAERTFAQGDRVQMTAPYHEQKLANRELGTVEQIYKNGNLKLKMDSGREIEFNAKQHPHLDYGYAVTSQSSQGQTADRVLIYVDSEQAHGELLNSRMAYVSVSRAQFDVKMYTNDAKTLGQELSRNVTKATALQERPFLQDKDVSQSIKPQSVGVEISRGLSIG
;
A
#
# COMPACT_ATOMS: atom_id res chain seq x y z
N MET A 1 10.88 -7.49 -16.96
CA MET A 1 10.46 -6.53 -15.92
C MET A 1 10.34 -5.19 -16.60
N VAL A 2 9.33 -4.39 -16.27
CA VAL A 2 9.20 -3.03 -16.81
C VAL A 2 9.63 -2.05 -15.73
N THR A 3 10.56 -1.18 -16.06
CA THR A 3 11.04 -0.11 -15.18
C THR A 3 10.83 1.23 -15.85
N LEU A 4 10.07 2.13 -15.21
CA LEU A 4 9.91 3.50 -15.68
C LEU A 4 10.97 4.40 -15.04
N SER A 5 11.65 5.19 -15.86
CA SER A 5 12.62 6.19 -15.40
C SER A 5 11.94 7.37 -14.69
N LYS A 6 12.73 8.17 -13.97
CA LYS A 6 12.34 9.57 -13.67
C LYS A 6 12.13 10.33 -15.01
N PRO A 7 11.37 11.44 -15.03
CA PRO A 7 11.19 12.21 -16.26
C PRO A 7 12.54 12.62 -16.85
N ILE A 8 12.71 12.43 -18.15
CA ILE A 8 13.92 12.81 -18.89
C ILE A 8 13.77 14.20 -19.51
N SER A 9 14.84 14.98 -19.54
CA SER A 9 14.88 16.26 -20.24
C SER A 9 15.07 16.08 -21.75
N ALA A 10 14.83 17.13 -22.54
CA ALA A 10 15.07 17.10 -23.99
C ALA A 10 16.54 16.80 -24.30
N SER A 11 17.47 17.42 -23.57
CA SER A 11 18.91 17.18 -23.74
C SER A 11 19.29 15.74 -23.38
N GLN A 12 18.71 15.18 -22.31
CA GLN A 12 18.91 13.77 -21.96
C GLN A 12 18.35 12.84 -23.03
N ALA A 13 17.14 13.08 -23.51
CA ALA A 13 16.52 12.28 -24.56
C ALA A 13 17.33 12.33 -25.87
N GLN A 14 17.82 13.50 -26.28
CA GLN A 14 18.62 13.68 -27.50
C GLN A 14 20.04 13.12 -27.35
N ALA A 15 20.70 13.31 -26.20
CA ALA A 15 22.01 12.72 -25.93
C ALA A 15 21.93 11.20 -25.89
N TYR A 16 20.89 10.66 -25.23
CA TYR A 16 20.56 9.25 -25.23
C TYR A 16 20.35 8.76 -26.67
N HIS A 17 19.44 9.39 -27.42
CA HIS A 17 19.19 9.07 -28.82
C HIS A 17 20.45 9.12 -29.70
N LYS A 18 21.33 10.12 -29.55
CA LYS A 18 22.59 10.22 -30.30
C LYS A 18 23.58 9.13 -29.91
N GLU A 19 23.71 8.82 -28.62
CA GLU A 19 24.54 7.71 -28.15
C GLU A 19 24.01 6.35 -28.66
N GLU A 20 22.70 6.13 -28.64
CA GLU A 20 22.07 4.88 -29.06
C GLU A 20 22.05 4.71 -30.60
N PHE A 21 21.88 5.78 -31.39
CA PHE A 21 22.01 5.74 -32.86
C PHE A 21 23.47 5.69 -33.35
N ALA A 22 24.39 6.41 -32.71
CA ALA A 22 25.80 6.38 -33.09
C ALA A 22 26.46 5.04 -32.75
N ASN A 23 25.91 4.29 -31.79
CA ASN A 23 26.32 2.94 -31.41
C ASN A 23 25.76 1.82 -32.32
N ALA A 24 25.45 2.11 -33.58
CA ALA A 24 25.21 1.11 -34.63
C ALA A 24 26.40 0.11 -34.84
N LYS A 25 27.50 0.24 -34.07
CA LYS A 25 28.63 -0.68 -34.02
C LYS A 25 28.65 -1.63 -32.80
N GLU A 26 27.77 -1.44 -31.82
CA GLU A 26 27.84 -2.15 -30.51
C GLU A 26 26.72 -3.17 -30.27
N ASN A 27 25.61 -3.14 -31.03
CA ASN A 27 24.63 -4.24 -31.04
C ASN A 27 25.21 -5.38 -31.90
N TYR A 28 25.42 -6.53 -31.29
CA TYR A 28 26.37 -7.53 -31.79
C TYR A 28 25.69 -8.67 -32.55
N TYR A 29 24.35 -8.70 -32.66
CA TYR A 29 23.62 -9.68 -33.49
C TYR A 29 23.16 -9.16 -34.85
N THR A 30 23.04 -7.85 -35.04
CA THR A 30 22.64 -7.27 -36.33
C THR A 30 23.87 -7.15 -37.23
N GLU A 31 24.00 -8.05 -38.21
CA GLU A 31 25.03 -7.98 -39.27
C GLU A 31 24.89 -6.67 -40.06
N GLY A 32 25.61 -5.62 -39.67
CA GLY A 32 25.69 -4.37 -40.45
C GLY A 32 24.38 -3.59 -40.60
N GLU A 33 23.27 -4.03 -40.02
CA GLU A 33 22.01 -3.29 -39.99
C GLU A 33 21.93 -2.42 -38.73
N ARG A 34 21.71 -1.11 -38.94
CA ARG A 34 21.46 -0.13 -37.87
C ARG A 34 20.40 -0.66 -36.90
N VAL A 35 20.51 -0.36 -35.61
CA VAL A 35 19.38 -0.53 -34.66
C VAL A 35 18.25 0.36 -35.16
N ARG A 36 17.30 -0.23 -35.88
CA ARG A 36 16.15 0.48 -36.43
C ARG A 36 15.16 0.65 -35.30
N GLY A 37 15.12 1.85 -34.72
CA GLY A 37 14.08 2.18 -33.75
C GLY A 37 12.71 2.07 -34.40
N GLU A 38 11.69 1.67 -33.65
CA GLU A 38 10.32 1.53 -34.18
C GLU A 38 9.35 2.45 -33.43
N TRP A 39 8.46 3.10 -34.19
CA TRP A 39 7.34 3.85 -33.62
C TRP A 39 6.22 2.92 -33.14
N GLN A 40 5.55 3.32 -32.06
CA GLN A 40 4.32 2.70 -31.58
C GLN A 40 3.41 3.75 -30.91
N GLY A 41 2.09 3.51 -30.97
CA GLY A 41 1.06 4.34 -30.34
C GLY A 41 0.05 4.89 -31.34
N GLN A 42 -1.20 5.03 -30.92
CA GLN A 42 -2.31 5.51 -31.74
C GLN A 42 -2.07 6.94 -32.24
N LEU A 43 -1.46 7.81 -31.42
CA LEU A 43 -1.11 9.16 -31.86
C LEU A 43 0.03 9.15 -32.88
N ALA A 44 0.98 8.21 -32.73
CA ALA A 44 2.05 8.01 -33.70
C ALA A 44 1.49 7.62 -35.07
N GLU A 45 0.59 6.63 -35.09
CA GLU A 45 -0.12 6.19 -36.31
C GLU A 45 -0.92 7.32 -36.95
N ARG A 46 -1.69 8.07 -36.15
CA ARG A 46 -2.50 9.21 -36.63
C ARG A 46 -1.64 10.28 -37.29
N TRP A 47 -0.43 10.49 -36.79
CA TRP A 47 0.53 11.47 -37.34
C TRP A 47 1.43 10.88 -38.43
N GLY A 48 1.15 9.65 -38.89
CA GLY A 48 1.91 8.99 -39.94
C GLY A 48 3.35 8.65 -39.54
N LEU A 49 3.62 8.51 -38.24
CA LEU A 49 4.88 7.98 -37.72
C LEU A 49 4.83 6.45 -37.79
N GLY A 50 5.29 5.90 -38.91
CA GLY A 50 5.42 4.46 -39.12
C GLY A 50 6.82 4.08 -39.60
N GLY A 51 7.21 2.83 -39.34
CA GLY A 51 8.54 2.32 -39.72
C GLY A 51 9.65 2.80 -38.80
N GLU A 52 10.83 3.03 -39.39
CA GLU A 52 12.05 3.38 -38.65
C GLU A 52 11.99 4.80 -38.04
N VAL A 53 12.43 4.91 -36.78
CA VAL A 53 12.54 6.18 -36.06
C VAL A 53 13.57 7.09 -36.73
N GLN A 54 13.14 8.30 -37.14
CA GLN A 54 14.04 9.28 -37.75
C GLN A 54 14.54 10.28 -36.69
N GLU A 55 15.83 10.62 -36.73
CA GLU A 55 16.47 11.52 -35.77
C GLU A 55 15.77 12.88 -35.65
N GLN A 56 15.37 13.46 -36.77
CA GLN A 56 14.68 14.76 -36.77
C GLN A 56 13.31 14.69 -36.10
N GLN A 57 12.55 13.62 -36.35
CA GLN A 57 11.23 13.41 -35.75
C GLN A 57 11.36 13.21 -34.24
N PHE A 58 12.32 12.38 -33.82
CA PHE A 58 12.61 12.13 -32.41
C PHE A 58 13.02 13.41 -31.67
N ALA A 59 13.93 14.20 -32.26
CA ALA A 59 14.39 15.46 -31.67
C ALA A 59 13.23 16.45 -31.47
N ARG A 60 12.36 16.61 -32.48
CA ARG A 60 11.18 17.49 -32.39
C ARG A 60 10.22 17.06 -31.28
N LEU A 61 9.90 15.77 -31.22
CA LEU A 61 9.03 15.22 -30.18
C LEU A 61 9.62 15.41 -28.77
N SER A 62 10.95 15.27 -28.62
CA SER A 62 11.64 15.50 -27.34
C SER A 62 11.57 16.95 -26.85
N GLU A 63 11.31 17.90 -27.75
CA GLU A 63 11.13 19.33 -27.45
C GLU A 63 9.64 19.72 -27.31
N GLY A 64 8.72 18.75 -27.42
CA GLY A 64 7.28 18.98 -27.38
C GLY A 64 6.73 19.65 -28.66
N GLN A 65 7.39 19.42 -29.80
CA GLN A 65 6.99 19.92 -31.11
C GLN A 65 6.36 18.82 -31.96
N HIS A 66 5.51 19.23 -32.90
CA HIS A 66 4.95 18.34 -33.91
C HIS A 66 6.07 17.77 -34.81
N PRO A 67 6.14 16.45 -35.04
CA PRO A 67 7.27 15.80 -35.71
C PRO A 67 7.45 16.22 -37.17
N GLN A 68 6.36 16.56 -37.87
CA GLN A 68 6.38 16.99 -39.27
C GLN A 68 6.46 18.51 -39.45
N THR A 69 5.57 19.28 -38.82
CA THR A 69 5.46 20.74 -39.00
C THR A 69 6.43 21.55 -38.13
N GLY A 70 6.90 20.99 -37.00
CA GLY A 70 7.71 21.73 -36.01
C GLY A 70 6.91 22.71 -35.14
N GLU A 71 5.58 22.70 -35.22
CA GLU A 71 4.72 23.51 -34.36
C GLU A 71 4.92 23.15 -32.88
N GLN A 72 4.99 24.15 -31.99
CA GLN A 72 5.12 23.91 -30.55
C GLN A 72 3.77 23.52 -29.94
N LEU A 73 3.62 22.25 -29.55
CA LEU A 73 2.34 21.68 -29.10
C LEU A 73 2.19 21.68 -27.58
N VAL A 74 3.30 21.51 -26.85
CA VAL A 74 3.33 21.54 -25.39
C VAL A 74 4.16 22.73 -24.93
N ARG A 75 3.70 23.48 -23.91
CA ARG A 75 4.40 24.67 -23.41
C ARG A 75 5.83 24.32 -22.98
N TYR A 76 6.80 24.81 -23.75
CA TYR A 76 8.22 24.72 -23.42
C TYR A 76 8.56 25.62 -22.23
N GLN A 77 9.24 25.07 -21.22
CA GLN A 77 9.77 25.83 -20.08
C GLN A 77 11.29 25.75 -20.11
N ALA A 78 11.94 26.86 -20.45
CA ALA A 78 13.39 26.98 -20.33
C ALA A 78 13.76 27.03 -18.84
N ALA A 79 14.83 26.31 -18.46
CA ALA A 79 15.39 26.42 -17.11
C ALA A 79 15.82 27.87 -16.86
N ARG A 80 15.29 28.47 -15.79
CA ARG A 80 15.66 29.80 -15.30
C ARG A 80 16.41 29.61 -13.99
N GLU A 81 17.61 30.15 -13.92
CA GLU A 81 18.33 30.27 -12.65
C GLU A 81 17.81 31.52 -11.95
N TYR A 82 17.30 31.36 -10.74
CA TYR A 82 16.91 32.46 -9.87
C TYR A 82 17.45 32.21 -8.48
N THR A 83 17.91 33.27 -7.84
CA THR A 83 18.33 33.20 -6.44
C THR A 83 17.09 33.29 -5.56
N ASN A 84 16.87 32.29 -4.70
CA ASN A 84 15.76 32.33 -3.74
C ASN A 84 16.01 33.40 -2.66
N GLU A 85 15.02 33.66 -1.80
CA GLU A 85 15.13 34.62 -0.68
C GLU A 85 16.24 34.29 0.34
N ARG A 86 16.85 33.09 0.25
CA ARG A 86 17.92 32.61 1.10
C ARG A 86 19.32 32.70 0.47
N GLY A 87 19.43 33.20 -0.76
CA GLY A 87 20.71 33.32 -1.47
C GLY A 87 21.12 32.08 -2.29
N ASP A 88 20.29 31.03 -2.35
CA ASP A 88 20.58 29.84 -3.14
C ASP A 88 20.22 30.06 -4.61
N VAL A 89 21.13 29.73 -5.52
CA VAL A 89 20.82 29.66 -6.96
C VAL A 89 19.95 28.44 -7.22
N VAL A 90 18.66 28.66 -7.44
CA VAL A 90 17.69 27.63 -7.79
C VAL A 90 17.48 27.64 -9.30
N ARG A 91 17.83 26.52 -9.95
CA ARG A 91 17.52 26.30 -11.36
C ARG A 91 16.11 25.75 -11.49
N SER A 92 15.23 26.45 -12.21
CA SER A 92 13.84 26.02 -12.42
C SER A 92 13.80 24.71 -13.21
N MET A 93 12.72 23.93 -13.05
CA MET A 93 12.53 22.68 -13.81
C MET A 93 12.64 22.93 -15.32
N GLU A 94 13.48 22.12 -15.97
CA GLU A 94 13.63 22.04 -17.41
C GLU A 94 12.40 21.36 -18.05
N HIS A 95 12.16 21.60 -19.34
CA HIS A 95 11.10 20.90 -20.09
C HIS A 95 11.31 19.36 -19.98
N ARG A 96 10.23 18.65 -19.63
CA ARG A 96 10.22 17.19 -19.56
C ARG A 96 9.86 16.64 -20.93
N ALA A 97 10.83 16.01 -21.58
CA ALA A 97 10.67 15.37 -22.89
C ALA A 97 9.79 14.12 -22.82
N GLY A 98 9.89 13.37 -21.73
CA GLY A 98 9.21 12.08 -21.64
C GLY A 98 9.67 11.21 -20.47
N TRP A 99 9.46 9.91 -20.64
CA TRP A 99 9.89 8.84 -19.75
C TRP A 99 10.45 7.68 -20.56
N ASP A 100 11.41 6.96 -20.01
CA ASP A 100 11.89 5.70 -20.59
C ASP A 100 11.28 4.53 -19.82
N ALA A 101 10.58 3.65 -20.54
CA ALA A 101 10.11 2.37 -20.04
C ALA A 101 11.05 1.27 -20.53
N THR A 102 11.92 0.78 -19.65
CA THR A 102 12.85 -0.31 -19.98
C THR A 102 12.19 -1.66 -19.71
N PHE A 103 12.03 -2.47 -20.76
CA PHE A 103 11.54 -3.85 -20.70
C PHE A 103 12.72 -4.81 -20.70
N SER A 104 13.08 -5.37 -19.54
CA SER A 104 14.20 -6.31 -19.43
C SER A 104 13.72 -7.77 -19.45
N ALA A 105 14.26 -8.59 -20.35
CA ALA A 105 14.02 -10.03 -20.34
C ALA A 105 14.71 -10.70 -19.13
N PRO A 106 14.15 -11.82 -18.62
CA PRO A 106 14.81 -12.67 -17.64
C PRO A 106 16.16 -13.15 -18.15
N LYS A 107 17.03 -13.55 -17.21
CA LYS A 107 18.41 -13.86 -17.58
C LYS A 107 18.52 -15.12 -18.43
N SER A 108 17.73 -16.15 -18.09
CA SER A 108 17.66 -17.38 -18.90
C SER A 108 17.23 -17.07 -20.34
N VAL A 109 16.25 -16.17 -20.51
CA VAL A 109 15.72 -15.77 -21.82
C VAL A 109 16.77 -15.01 -22.63
N SER A 110 17.51 -14.09 -21.98
CA SER A 110 18.62 -13.37 -22.61
C SER A 110 19.71 -14.32 -23.08
N LEU A 111 20.05 -15.35 -22.27
CA LEU A 111 21.06 -16.35 -22.63
C LEU A 111 20.59 -17.23 -23.79
N THR A 112 19.35 -17.70 -23.80
CA THR A 112 18.80 -18.49 -24.90
C THR A 112 18.78 -17.70 -26.20
N ALA A 113 18.29 -16.46 -26.16
CA ALA A 113 18.22 -15.58 -27.34
C ALA A 113 19.60 -15.27 -27.91
N LEU A 114 20.54 -14.83 -27.04
CA LEU A 114 21.79 -14.23 -27.49
C LEU A 114 22.95 -15.23 -27.51
N VAL A 115 23.06 -16.10 -26.51
CA VAL A 115 24.16 -17.08 -26.48
C VAL A 115 23.78 -18.37 -27.19
N GLY A 116 22.51 -18.78 -27.08
CA GLY A 116 21.94 -19.88 -27.85
C GLY A 116 21.72 -19.52 -29.34
N GLY A 117 21.47 -18.24 -29.64
CA GLY A 117 21.27 -17.75 -31.01
C GLY A 117 19.87 -18.04 -31.58
N ASP A 118 18.84 -18.17 -30.75
CA ASP A 118 17.46 -18.37 -31.21
C ASP A 118 16.73 -17.03 -31.39
N ASP A 119 16.71 -16.51 -32.62
CA ASP A 119 16.02 -15.26 -32.95
C ASP A 119 14.50 -15.32 -32.69
N ARG A 120 13.88 -16.50 -32.66
CA ARG A 120 12.45 -16.63 -32.33
C ARG A 120 12.16 -16.18 -30.90
N VAL A 121 13.12 -16.32 -29.99
CA VAL A 121 13.03 -15.81 -28.61
C VAL A 121 13.13 -14.29 -28.57
N ARG A 122 13.90 -13.66 -29.46
CA ARG A 122 13.97 -12.20 -29.59
C ARG A 122 12.65 -11.64 -30.13
N GLU A 123 12.09 -12.27 -31.14
CA GLU A 123 10.76 -11.90 -31.66
C GLU A 123 9.66 -12.06 -30.60
N ALA A 124 9.72 -13.12 -29.78
CA ALA A 124 8.84 -13.28 -28.63
C ALA A 124 8.98 -12.13 -27.61
N HIS A 125 10.20 -11.64 -27.37
CA HIS A 125 10.43 -10.45 -26.54
C HIS A 125 9.79 -9.21 -27.15
N LYS A 126 10.06 -8.90 -28.42
CA LYS A 126 9.52 -7.72 -29.12
C LYS A 126 8.00 -7.70 -29.12
N GLU A 127 7.37 -8.83 -29.43
CA GLU A 127 5.91 -8.93 -29.44
C GLU A 127 5.31 -8.75 -28.04
N SER A 128 5.96 -9.32 -27.02
CA SER A 128 5.55 -9.12 -25.61
C SER A 128 5.67 -7.65 -25.17
N VAL A 129 6.70 -6.93 -25.64
CA VAL A 129 6.86 -5.48 -25.40
C VAL A 129 5.74 -4.71 -26.10
N ARG A 130 5.45 -5.05 -27.36
CA ARG A 130 4.39 -4.42 -28.16
C ARG A 130 3.04 -4.53 -27.45
N VAL A 131 2.63 -5.74 -27.05
CA VAL A 131 1.35 -5.97 -26.34
C VAL A 131 1.29 -5.23 -25.01
N ALA A 132 2.39 -5.20 -24.24
CA ALA A 132 2.41 -4.50 -22.97
C ALA A 132 2.30 -2.96 -23.13
N LEU A 133 2.90 -2.39 -24.18
CA LEU A 133 2.74 -0.98 -24.52
C LEU A 133 1.31 -0.65 -24.98
N ASP A 134 0.69 -1.49 -25.82
CA ASP A 134 -0.72 -1.31 -26.24
C ASP A 134 -1.67 -1.29 -25.03
N GLU A 135 -1.37 -2.12 -24.02
CA GLU A 135 -2.13 -2.15 -22.77
C GLU A 135 -1.87 -0.94 -21.88
N MET A 136 -0.66 -0.40 -21.87
CA MET A 136 -0.35 0.83 -21.15
C MET A 136 -1.03 2.05 -21.77
N GLU A 137 -1.10 2.10 -23.10
CA GLU A 137 -1.65 3.23 -23.85
C GLU A 137 -3.08 3.57 -23.42
N LYS A 138 -3.90 2.56 -23.13
CA LYS A 138 -5.30 2.69 -22.70
C LYS A 138 -5.49 3.57 -21.45
N TYR A 139 -4.45 3.71 -20.64
CA TYR A 139 -4.48 4.48 -19.39
C TYR A 139 -3.74 5.82 -19.49
N VAL A 140 -3.33 6.22 -20.70
CA VAL A 140 -2.69 7.51 -20.94
C VAL A 140 -3.68 8.65 -20.69
N GLN A 141 -3.21 9.66 -19.97
CA GLN A 141 -4.02 10.80 -19.56
C GLN A 141 -3.35 12.13 -19.90
N ALA A 142 -4.17 13.09 -20.31
CA ALA A 142 -3.80 14.48 -20.48
C ALA A 142 -3.92 15.25 -19.16
N ARG A 143 -2.96 16.16 -18.94
CA ARG A 143 -3.02 17.14 -17.86
C ARG A 143 -3.86 18.35 -18.27
N MET A 144 -4.99 18.57 -17.60
CA MET A 144 -5.94 19.64 -17.94
C MET A 144 -5.57 21.02 -17.37
N GLY A 145 -4.83 21.07 -16.26
CA GLY A 145 -4.43 22.31 -15.58
C GLY A 145 -5.53 22.86 -14.65
N GLY A 146 -5.20 23.84 -13.80
CA GLY A 146 -6.20 24.57 -12.99
C GLY A 146 -7.04 23.72 -12.03
N ASN A 147 -6.43 22.74 -11.33
CA ASN A 147 -7.12 21.76 -10.47
C ASN A 147 -8.20 20.91 -11.16
N ALA A 148 -8.36 20.98 -12.48
CA ALA A 148 -9.26 20.12 -13.23
C ALA A 148 -8.74 18.66 -13.23
N PRO A 149 -9.65 17.66 -13.18
CA PRO A 149 -9.28 16.26 -13.26
C PRO A 149 -8.55 15.96 -14.58
N ALA A 150 -7.65 14.98 -14.54
CA ALA A 150 -7.00 14.51 -15.75
C ALA A 150 -8.03 13.85 -16.69
N GLN A 151 -7.78 13.92 -17.99
CA GLN A 151 -8.65 13.31 -18.99
C GLN A 151 -7.94 12.10 -19.59
N THR A 152 -8.59 10.94 -19.63
CA THR A 152 -8.07 9.77 -20.37
C THR A 152 -8.17 10.02 -21.85
N THR A 153 -7.04 9.89 -22.53
CA THR A 153 -6.92 10.09 -23.97
C THR A 153 -6.72 8.75 -24.67
N GLY A 154 -6.03 7.80 -24.04
CA GLY A 154 -5.75 6.51 -24.66
C GLY A 154 -4.77 6.61 -25.84
N GLU A 155 -3.96 7.67 -25.88
CA GLU A 155 -3.16 8.05 -27.05
C GLU A 155 -1.78 8.55 -26.62
N TRP A 156 -0.72 7.99 -27.21
CA TRP A 156 0.64 8.48 -26.99
C TRP A 156 1.55 8.23 -28.20
N ILE A 157 2.80 8.66 -28.08
CA ILE A 157 3.87 8.37 -29.04
C ILE A 157 5.02 7.73 -28.28
N VAL A 158 5.46 6.57 -28.76
CA VAL A 158 6.57 5.81 -28.18
C VAL A 158 7.58 5.45 -29.27
N ALA A 159 8.87 5.64 -28.98
CA ALA A 159 9.97 5.13 -29.79
C ALA A 159 10.66 3.96 -29.06
N LYS A 160 10.77 2.80 -29.72
CA LYS A 160 11.35 1.58 -29.14
C LYS A 160 12.74 1.30 -29.70
N PHE A 161 13.67 0.90 -28.83
CA PHE A 161 15.04 0.51 -29.19
C PHE A 161 15.42 -0.79 -28.47
N GLU A 162 15.70 -1.86 -29.21
CA GLU A 162 16.12 -3.16 -28.66
C GLU A 162 17.65 -3.24 -28.52
N HIS A 163 18.11 -3.64 -27.34
CA HIS A 163 19.51 -3.82 -26.98
C HIS A 163 19.78 -5.26 -26.50
N ASP A 164 20.99 -5.75 -26.73
CA ASP A 164 21.40 -7.14 -26.45
C ASP A 164 22.43 -7.29 -25.33
N SER A 165 23.00 -6.21 -24.81
CA SER A 165 24.11 -6.29 -23.85
C SER A 165 23.94 -5.30 -22.70
N SER A 166 24.46 -5.71 -21.55
CA SER A 166 24.63 -4.83 -20.40
C SER A 166 25.98 -4.11 -20.47
N ARG A 167 26.09 -2.98 -19.75
CA ARG A 167 27.37 -2.25 -19.65
C ARG A 167 28.48 -3.18 -19.13
N PRO A 168 29.71 -3.10 -19.68
CA PRO A 168 30.81 -3.95 -19.26
C PRO A 168 31.10 -3.83 -17.76
N VAL A 169 31.44 -4.96 -17.14
CA VAL A 169 32.04 -5.01 -15.80
C VAL A 169 33.33 -5.81 -15.93
N GLY A 170 34.46 -5.18 -15.61
CA GLY A 170 35.77 -5.85 -15.73
C GLY A 170 36.10 -6.31 -17.16
N GLY A 171 35.64 -5.56 -18.18
CA GLY A 171 35.85 -5.89 -19.59
C GLY A 171 34.91 -6.95 -20.18
N TYR A 172 33.92 -7.43 -19.41
CA TYR A 172 32.90 -8.36 -19.90
C TYR A 172 31.54 -7.68 -20.02
N ALA A 173 31.03 -7.55 -21.26
CA ALA A 173 29.67 -7.07 -21.54
C ALA A 173 28.70 -8.24 -21.47
N ALA A 174 27.93 -8.36 -20.38
CA ALA A 174 27.08 -9.54 -20.18
C ALA A 174 25.82 -9.51 -21.08
N PRO A 175 25.35 -10.66 -21.61
CA PRO A 175 24.18 -10.71 -22.49
C PRO A 175 22.91 -10.28 -21.76
N GLN A 176 22.21 -9.25 -22.23
CA GLN A 176 21.01 -8.73 -21.59
C GLN A 176 20.04 -8.24 -22.65
N LEU A 177 19.03 -9.05 -22.97
CA LEU A 177 17.98 -8.64 -23.92
C LEU A 177 17.02 -7.67 -23.22
N HIS A 178 16.91 -6.46 -23.75
CA HIS A 178 16.00 -5.45 -23.24
C HIS A 178 15.58 -4.44 -24.32
N THR A 179 14.40 -3.84 -24.14
CA THR A 179 13.89 -2.77 -25.00
C THR A 179 13.71 -1.49 -24.21
N HIS A 180 14.27 -0.39 -24.70
CA HIS A 180 13.97 0.96 -24.21
C HIS A 180 12.82 1.55 -25.00
N ALA A 181 11.73 1.89 -24.32
CA ALA A 181 10.56 2.51 -24.91
C ALA A 181 10.43 3.95 -24.40
N VAL A 182 10.88 4.90 -25.23
CA VAL A 182 10.84 6.34 -24.94
C VAL A 182 9.43 6.86 -25.19
N ILE A 183 8.70 7.12 -24.12
CA ILE A 183 7.35 7.69 -24.12
C ILE A 183 7.46 9.21 -24.11
N PHE A 184 7.00 9.86 -25.17
CA PHE A 184 7.02 11.32 -25.28
C PHE A 184 5.94 11.96 -24.43
N ASN A 185 6.24 13.11 -23.82
CA ASN A 185 5.34 13.83 -22.93
C ASN A 185 4.24 14.61 -23.68
N MET A 186 3.45 13.90 -24.47
CA MET A 186 2.42 14.46 -25.32
C MET A 186 1.28 13.48 -25.57
N THR A 187 0.06 14.02 -25.58
CA THR A 187 -1.17 13.34 -25.97
C THR A 187 -2.15 14.35 -26.54
N GLU A 188 -3.12 13.89 -27.32
CA GLU A 188 -4.24 14.70 -27.80
C GLU A 188 -5.51 14.43 -26.97
N THR A 189 -6.25 15.48 -26.59
CA THR A 189 -7.54 15.33 -25.91
C THR A 189 -8.67 15.12 -26.92
N SER A 190 -9.86 14.70 -26.43
CA SER A 190 -11.08 14.55 -27.26
C SER A 190 -11.42 15.80 -28.09
N ASP A 191 -11.03 16.97 -27.61
CA ASP A 191 -11.31 18.27 -28.22
C ASP A 191 -10.22 18.68 -29.23
N GLY A 192 -9.30 17.77 -29.57
CA GLY A 192 -8.20 17.98 -30.51
C GLY A 192 -7.04 18.82 -29.96
N ASN A 193 -6.99 19.07 -28.65
CA ASN A 193 -5.92 19.86 -28.04
C ASN A 193 -4.76 18.97 -27.61
N ASN A 194 -3.54 19.32 -28.03
CA ASN A 194 -2.33 18.68 -27.56
C ASN A 194 -1.97 19.13 -26.14
N ARG A 195 -1.67 18.17 -25.26
CA ARG A 195 -1.39 18.39 -23.84
C ARG A 195 -0.24 17.50 -23.38
N ALA A 196 0.41 17.92 -22.28
CA ALA A 196 1.38 17.08 -21.58
C ALA A 196 0.70 15.90 -20.89
N LEU A 197 1.42 14.80 -20.73
CA LEU A 197 0.96 13.61 -20.03
C LEU A 197 0.78 13.90 -18.53
N GLN A 198 -0.19 13.22 -17.92
CA GLN A 198 -0.34 13.12 -16.48
C GLN A 198 0.47 11.90 -15.97
N PRO A 199 1.60 12.11 -15.29
CA PRO A 199 2.54 11.01 -14.99
C PRO A 199 2.05 10.01 -13.96
N ARG A 200 1.07 10.38 -13.10
CA ARG A 200 0.62 9.53 -12.00
C ARG A 200 0.10 8.17 -12.50
N GLU A 201 -0.65 8.16 -13.59
CA GLU A 201 -1.22 6.92 -14.12
C GLU A 201 -0.20 6.07 -14.86
N LEU A 202 0.81 6.67 -15.49
CA LEU A 202 1.92 5.92 -16.10
C LEU A 202 2.62 5.02 -15.08
N TYR A 203 2.98 5.56 -13.91
CA TYR A 203 3.64 4.77 -12.86
C TYR A 203 2.71 3.71 -12.24
N LYS A 204 1.41 4.01 -12.07
CA LYS A 204 0.44 3.02 -11.57
C LYS A 204 0.29 1.82 -12.51
N THR A 205 0.39 2.04 -13.82
CA THR A 205 0.24 0.98 -14.82
C THR A 205 1.49 0.09 -14.95
N GLN A 206 2.66 0.51 -14.44
CA GLN A 206 3.92 -0.23 -14.58
C GLN A 206 3.85 -1.71 -14.13
N GLN A 207 3.20 -1.98 -13.00
CA GLN A 207 3.08 -3.34 -12.49
C GLN A 207 2.13 -4.20 -13.34
N TYR A 208 1.09 -3.59 -13.89
CA TYR A 208 0.17 -4.25 -14.83
C TYR A 208 0.90 -4.58 -16.14
N ALA A 209 1.61 -3.61 -16.72
CA ALA A 209 2.43 -3.82 -17.90
C ALA A 209 3.49 -4.93 -17.71
N THR A 210 4.10 -4.98 -16.52
CA THR A 210 5.03 -6.07 -16.17
C THR A 210 4.35 -7.44 -16.15
N ALA A 211 3.11 -7.53 -15.66
CA ALA A 211 2.36 -8.79 -15.65
C ALA A 211 1.96 -9.21 -17.07
N VAL A 212 1.50 -8.26 -17.91
CA VAL A 212 1.21 -8.50 -19.33
C VAL A 212 2.46 -8.99 -20.05
N TYR A 213 3.56 -8.23 -20.01
CA TYR A 213 4.83 -8.60 -20.65
C TYR A 213 5.30 -10.00 -20.25
N ARG A 214 5.25 -10.33 -18.96
CA ARG A 214 5.68 -11.65 -18.45
C ARG A 214 4.76 -12.77 -18.91
N SER A 215 3.45 -12.55 -18.92
CA SER A 215 2.48 -13.57 -19.33
C SER A 215 2.57 -13.86 -20.82
N GLU A 216 2.67 -12.83 -21.65
CA GLU A 216 2.85 -12.99 -23.10
C GLU A 216 4.19 -13.68 -23.40
N LEU A 217 5.28 -13.24 -22.76
CA LEU A 217 6.59 -13.86 -22.96
C LEU A 217 6.56 -15.35 -22.58
N ALA A 218 5.96 -15.71 -21.45
CA ALA A 218 5.82 -17.11 -21.04
C ALA A 218 5.08 -17.94 -22.10
N ALA A 219 3.94 -17.45 -22.59
CA ALA A 219 3.14 -18.15 -23.58
C ALA A 219 3.86 -18.29 -24.93
N HIS A 220 4.58 -17.25 -25.37
CA HIS A 220 5.39 -17.31 -26.58
C HIS A 220 6.53 -18.33 -26.46
N LEU A 221 7.25 -18.36 -25.32
CA LEU A 221 8.33 -19.32 -25.09
C LEU A 221 7.82 -20.77 -25.03
N GLN A 222 6.69 -21.02 -24.37
CA GLN A 222 6.07 -22.35 -24.31
C GLN A 222 5.66 -22.84 -25.70
N ARG A 223 5.13 -21.95 -26.55
CA ARG A 223 4.80 -22.27 -27.95
C ARG A 223 6.06 -22.61 -28.78
N LEU A 224 7.21 -22.06 -28.42
CA LEU A 224 8.49 -22.39 -29.05
C LEU A 224 9.11 -23.70 -28.54
N GLY A 225 8.48 -24.40 -27.59
CA GLY A 225 8.97 -25.67 -27.04
C GLY A 225 9.80 -25.54 -25.76
N TYR A 226 9.94 -24.33 -25.20
CA TYR A 226 10.67 -24.13 -23.95
C TYR A 226 9.82 -24.47 -22.72
N GLU A 227 10.40 -25.24 -21.80
CA GLU A 227 9.82 -25.44 -20.48
C GLU A 227 10.10 -24.21 -19.59
N ILE A 228 9.08 -23.72 -18.89
CA ILE A 228 9.14 -22.48 -18.10
C ILE A 228 8.91 -22.77 -16.62
N GLU A 229 9.74 -22.18 -15.77
CA GLU A 229 9.60 -22.15 -14.32
C GLU A 229 9.45 -20.72 -13.79
N ARG A 230 8.95 -20.57 -12.56
CA ARG A 230 8.81 -19.26 -11.92
C ARG A 230 10.11 -18.89 -11.23
N GLY A 231 10.73 -17.79 -11.67
CA GLY A 231 11.84 -17.17 -10.95
C GLY A 231 11.40 -16.58 -9.60
N GLU A 232 12.39 -16.16 -8.81
CA GLU A 232 12.23 -15.64 -7.44
C GLU A 232 11.19 -14.50 -7.32
N HIS A 233 11.07 -13.65 -8.34
CA HIS A 233 10.13 -12.52 -8.35
C HIS A 233 8.94 -12.76 -9.30
N GLY A 234 8.65 -14.02 -9.63
CA GLY A 234 7.56 -14.44 -10.49
C GLY A 234 7.74 -14.09 -11.96
N GLN A 235 8.97 -13.85 -12.43
CA GLN A 235 9.28 -13.80 -13.86
C GLN A 235 9.34 -15.23 -14.45
N PRO A 236 9.01 -15.41 -15.74
CA PRO A 236 9.20 -16.70 -16.41
C PRO A 236 10.69 -16.93 -16.69
N GLU A 237 11.29 -17.96 -16.10
CA GLU A 237 12.64 -18.42 -16.44
C GLU A 237 12.52 -19.70 -17.29
N ILE A 238 13.44 -19.88 -18.24
CA ILE A 238 13.54 -21.09 -19.05
C ILE A 238 14.27 -22.14 -18.21
N ARG A 239 13.69 -23.33 -18.10
CA ARG A 239 14.30 -24.44 -17.37
C ARG A 239 15.57 -24.94 -18.08
N GLY A 240 16.52 -25.45 -17.31
CA GLY A 240 17.76 -26.06 -17.84
C GLY A 240 19.03 -25.24 -17.60
N TYR A 241 18.90 -24.08 -16.95
CA TYR A 241 20.01 -23.25 -16.49
C TYR A 241 20.32 -23.45 -15.01
N THR A 242 21.59 -23.64 -14.65
CA THR A 242 22.03 -23.70 -13.26
C THR A 242 22.09 -22.31 -12.64
N ARG A 243 21.80 -22.19 -11.34
CA ARG A 243 21.83 -20.90 -10.62
C ARG A 243 23.20 -20.23 -10.72
N GLU A 244 24.27 -21.00 -10.59
CA GLU A 244 25.66 -20.55 -10.66
C GLU A 244 25.97 -19.88 -12.01
N TYR A 245 25.44 -20.43 -13.11
CA TYR A 245 25.65 -19.86 -14.44
C TYR A 245 24.83 -18.57 -14.67
N LEU A 246 23.61 -18.51 -14.14
CA LEU A 246 22.79 -17.29 -14.19
C LEU A 246 23.42 -16.14 -13.39
N GLU A 247 23.98 -16.45 -12.22
CA GLU A 247 24.70 -15.50 -11.35
C GLU A 247 26.02 -15.05 -12.02
N ALA A 248 26.86 -15.98 -12.48
CA ALA A 248 28.11 -15.67 -13.20
C ALA A 248 27.91 -14.87 -14.49
N SER A 249 26.76 -15.05 -15.16
CA SER A 249 26.40 -14.28 -16.35
C SER A 249 25.83 -12.90 -15.99
N SER A 250 25.70 -12.53 -14.71
CA SER A 250 25.08 -11.29 -14.23
C SER A 250 26.01 -10.44 -13.33
N PRO A 251 27.29 -10.20 -13.70
CA PRO A 251 28.28 -9.57 -12.82
C PRO A 251 27.91 -8.15 -12.38
N ARG A 252 27.13 -7.43 -13.19
CA ARG A 252 26.61 -6.10 -12.84
C ARG A 252 25.64 -6.15 -11.66
N ARG A 253 24.79 -7.19 -11.58
CA ARG A 253 23.84 -7.37 -10.48
C ARG A 253 24.59 -7.69 -9.20
N GLU A 254 25.62 -8.53 -9.27
CA GLU A 254 26.48 -8.86 -8.13
C GLU A 254 27.22 -7.63 -7.62
N LYS A 255 27.88 -6.86 -8.50
CA LYS A 255 28.57 -5.62 -8.12
C LYS A 255 27.65 -4.60 -7.44
N ILE A 256 26.41 -4.46 -7.92
CA ILE A 256 25.40 -3.59 -7.27
C ILE A 256 25.04 -4.14 -5.90
N LYS A 257 24.81 -5.45 -5.79
CA LYS A 257 24.45 -6.11 -4.53
C LYS A 257 25.59 -5.99 -3.51
N GLU A 258 26.83 -6.25 -3.90
CA GLU A 258 28.02 -6.09 -3.06
C GLU A 258 28.21 -4.64 -2.60
N HIS A 259 28.02 -3.67 -3.50
CA HIS A 259 28.11 -2.24 -3.15
C HIS A 259 27.01 -1.84 -2.17
N MET A 260 25.79 -2.35 -2.37
CA MET A 260 24.67 -2.14 -1.45
C MET A 260 24.92 -2.78 -0.09
N GLU A 261 25.41 -4.02 -0.05
CA GLU A 261 25.78 -4.73 1.18
C GLU A 261 26.91 -4.03 1.93
N ALA A 262 27.97 -3.61 1.21
CA ALA A 262 29.10 -2.88 1.78
C ALA A 262 28.71 -1.49 2.30
N ALA A 263 27.73 -0.85 1.66
CA ALA A 263 27.18 0.43 2.10
C ALA A 263 26.03 0.27 3.11
N GLY A 264 25.64 -0.94 3.51
CA GLY A 264 24.54 -1.17 4.45
C GLY A 264 23.14 -0.77 3.94
N VAL A 265 23.00 -0.44 2.66
CA VAL A 265 21.76 0.11 2.09
C VAL A 265 20.92 -0.95 1.36
N SER A 266 19.60 -0.88 1.51
CA SER A 266 18.62 -1.72 0.80
C SER A 266 17.60 -0.88 0.03
N GLY A 267 16.87 -1.53 -0.90
CA GLY A 267 15.76 -0.92 -1.63
C GLY A 267 16.09 -0.44 -3.06
N ALA A 268 15.04 -0.16 -3.83
CA ALA A 268 15.14 0.14 -5.27
C ALA A 268 15.87 1.46 -5.58
N GLY A 269 15.66 2.49 -4.73
CA GLY A 269 16.36 3.77 -4.87
C GLY A 269 17.87 3.64 -4.60
N ALA A 270 18.25 2.92 -3.55
CA ALA A 270 19.64 2.62 -3.23
C ALA A 270 20.31 1.77 -4.34
N ALA A 271 19.59 0.79 -4.88
CA ALA A 271 20.06 0.00 -6.02
C ALA A 271 20.33 0.87 -7.26
N GLN A 272 19.48 1.87 -7.53
CA GLN A 272 19.68 2.81 -8.64
C GLN A 272 20.93 3.68 -8.41
N ILE A 273 21.11 4.21 -7.20
CA ILE A 273 22.29 5.01 -6.83
C ILE A 273 23.57 4.17 -6.94
N ALA A 274 23.57 2.97 -6.35
CA ALA A 274 24.67 2.01 -6.45
C ALA A 274 24.98 1.66 -7.91
N ALA A 275 23.95 1.45 -8.76
CA ALA A 275 24.13 1.20 -10.19
C ALA A 275 24.77 2.37 -10.95
N HIS A 276 24.54 3.61 -10.50
CA HIS A 276 25.17 4.81 -11.04
C HIS A 276 26.61 4.99 -10.52
N GLN A 277 26.88 4.71 -9.24
CA GLN A 277 28.21 4.86 -8.63
C GLN A 277 29.20 3.78 -9.09
N THR A 278 28.73 2.54 -9.22
CA THR A 278 29.55 1.39 -9.67
C THR A 278 29.75 1.35 -11.20
N ARG A 279 29.24 2.38 -11.91
CA ARG A 279 29.24 2.48 -13.36
C ARG A 279 30.66 2.70 -13.88
N GLU A 280 31.20 1.69 -14.56
CA GLU A 280 32.41 1.84 -15.37
C GLU A 280 32.11 2.66 -16.63
N GLY A 281 33.12 3.37 -17.14
CA GLY A 281 33.04 4.07 -18.42
C GLY A 281 32.75 3.09 -19.57
N LYS A 282 32.04 3.54 -20.62
CA LYS A 282 31.77 2.71 -21.80
C LYS A 282 33.11 2.26 -22.41
N GLN A 283 33.38 0.96 -22.46
CA GLN A 283 34.51 0.38 -23.20
C GLN A 283 34.01 -0.10 -24.56
N HIS A 284 34.69 0.29 -25.63
CA HIS A 284 34.38 -0.14 -26.99
C HIS A 284 34.96 -1.55 -27.23
N LEU A 285 34.17 -2.58 -26.94
CA LEU A 285 34.50 -3.96 -27.29
C LEU A 285 33.97 -4.25 -28.70
N SER A 286 34.72 -5.00 -29.51
CA SER A 286 34.23 -5.45 -30.81
C SER A 286 33.20 -6.58 -30.67
N GLN A 287 32.34 -6.73 -31.68
CA GLN A 287 31.34 -7.78 -31.76
C GLN A 287 31.94 -9.19 -31.57
N ASP A 288 33.07 -9.48 -32.20
CA ASP A 288 33.71 -10.79 -32.12
C ASP A 288 34.29 -11.07 -30.73
N GLU A 289 34.81 -10.05 -30.04
CA GLU A 289 35.30 -10.19 -28.67
C GLU A 289 34.16 -10.52 -27.69
N VAL A 290 32.99 -9.89 -27.87
CA VAL A 290 31.79 -10.17 -27.07
C VAL A 290 31.26 -11.58 -27.36
N ARG A 291 31.21 -12.01 -28.64
CA ARG A 291 30.86 -13.41 -29.05
C ARG A 291 31.76 -14.42 -28.36
N ALA A 292 33.07 -14.23 -28.50
CA ALA A 292 34.05 -15.14 -27.96
C ALA A 292 33.96 -15.21 -26.43
N ALA A 293 33.75 -14.08 -25.75
CA ALA A 293 33.59 -14.04 -24.29
C ALA A 293 32.33 -14.78 -23.82
N HIS A 294 31.19 -14.59 -24.50
CA HIS A 294 29.94 -15.30 -24.18
C HIS A 294 30.06 -16.80 -24.41
N GLN A 295 30.65 -17.21 -25.54
CA GLN A 295 30.87 -18.62 -25.86
C GLN A 295 31.84 -19.27 -24.86
N LYS A 296 32.94 -18.60 -24.52
CA LYS A 296 33.89 -19.09 -23.50
C LYS A 296 33.20 -19.30 -22.15
N MET A 297 32.35 -18.36 -21.74
CA MET A 297 31.55 -18.49 -20.52
C MET A 297 30.58 -19.68 -20.63
N ALA A 298 29.82 -19.80 -21.72
CA ALA A 298 28.91 -20.93 -21.92
C ALA A 298 29.63 -22.28 -21.86
N VAL A 299 30.81 -22.40 -22.48
CA VAL A 299 31.64 -23.62 -22.44
C VAL A 299 32.05 -23.95 -21.01
N ALA A 300 32.47 -22.96 -20.21
CA ALA A 300 32.87 -23.17 -18.81
C ALA A 300 31.74 -23.74 -17.94
N TYR A 301 30.47 -23.49 -18.30
CA TYR A 301 29.29 -23.99 -17.61
C TYR A 301 28.57 -25.12 -18.36
N GLY A 302 29.22 -25.76 -19.32
CA GLY A 302 28.70 -26.96 -19.99
C GLY A 302 27.73 -26.70 -21.15
N GLN A 303 27.85 -25.55 -21.83
CA GLN A 303 27.08 -25.20 -23.03
C GLN A 303 25.56 -25.27 -22.83
N GLN A 304 25.09 -24.83 -21.66
CA GLN A 304 23.67 -24.89 -21.28
C GLN A 304 22.74 -24.19 -22.29
N PRO A 305 23.06 -23.01 -22.88
CA PRO A 305 22.19 -22.40 -23.87
C PRO A 305 21.96 -23.28 -25.11
N GLN A 306 23.02 -23.90 -25.64
CA GLN A 306 22.93 -24.78 -26.81
C GLN A 306 22.15 -26.05 -26.50
N ARG A 307 22.34 -26.61 -25.30
CA ARG A 307 21.58 -27.79 -24.84
C ARG A 307 20.08 -27.47 -24.73
N VAL A 308 19.73 -26.37 -24.07
CA VAL A 308 18.34 -25.92 -23.90
C VAL A 308 17.66 -25.68 -25.26
N LEU A 309 18.39 -25.08 -26.21
CA LEU A 309 17.90 -24.91 -27.58
C LEU A 309 17.62 -26.26 -28.28
N ALA A 310 18.54 -27.21 -28.15
CA ALA A 310 18.39 -28.54 -28.74
C ALA A 310 17.24 -29.34 -28.13
N GLU A 311 17.03 -29.23 -26.81
CA GLU A 311 15.90 -29.82 -26.09
C GLU A 311 14.57 -29.21 -26.56
N ALA A 312 14.48 -27.89 -26.66
CA ALA A 312 13.28 -27.20 -27.14
C ALA A 312 12.93 -27.56 -28.59
N ALA A 313 13.92 -27.79 -29.45
CA ALA A 313 13.71 -28.21 -30.83
C ALA A 313 13.15 -29.64 -30.96
N GLN A 314 13.28 -30.48 -29.92
CA GLN A 314 12.73 -31.84 -29.87
C GLN A 314 11.32 -31.89 -29.26
N CYS A 315 10.86 -30.79 -28.68
CA CYS A 315 9.53 -30.68 -28.11
C CYS A 315 8.56 -30.11 -29.15
N ASP A 316 7.44 -30.78 -29.36
CA ASP A 316 6.28 -30.15 -30.00
C ASP A 316 5.80 -29.05 -29.06
N GLY A 317 5.98 -27.79 -29.45
CA GLY A 317 5.62 -26.62 -28.64
C GLY A 317 4.24 -26.75 -28.01
N VAL A 318 4.07 -26.24 -26.79
CA VAL A 318 2.81 -26.39 -26.07
C VAL A 318 1.81 -25.38 -26.61
N GLU A 319 0.89 -25.84 -27.45
CA GLU A 319 -0.27 -25.04 -27.83
C GLU A 319 -1.33 -25.13 -26.71
N LEU A 320 -1.66 -23.98 -26.13
CA LEU A 320 -2.66 -23.89 -25.07
C LEU A 320 -4.03 -24.29 -25.62
N LYS A 321 -4.55 -25.44 -25.17
CA LYS A 321 -5.92 -25.84 -25.53
C LYS A 321 -6.91 -24.77 -25.04
N PRO A 322 -7.87 -24.34 -25.87
CA PRO A 322 -8.81 -23.28 -25.49
C PRO A 322 -9.52 -23.54 -24.15
N GLU A 323 -9.97 -24.78 -23.92
CA GLU A 323 -10.66 -25.16 -22.69
C GLU A 323 -9.79 -25.12 -21.43
N SER A 324 -8.50 -25.48 -21.52
CA SER A 324 -7.59 -25.36 -20.37
C SER A 324 -7.26 -23.90 -20.08
N SER A 325 -7.04 -23.10 -21.13
CA SER A 325 -6.76 -21.67 -21.00
C SER A 325 -7.95 -20.92 -20.40
N GLN A 326 -9.19 -21.24 -20.81
CA GLN A 326 -10.40 -20.67 -20.23
C GLN A 326 -10.58 -21.03 -18.76
N ARG A 327 -10.32 -22.30 -18.38
CA ARG A 327 -10.34 -22.71 -16.97
C ARG A 327 -9.29 -21.98 -16.15
N ALA A 328 -8.06 -21.87 -16.66
CA ALA A 328 -7.01 -21.12 -16.00
C ALA A 328 -7.39 -19.63 -15.85
N ALA A 329 -8.02 -19.04 -16.87
CA ALA A 329 -8.53 -17.67 -16.79
C ALA A 329 -9.60 -17.49 -15.73
N HIS A 330 -10.57 -18.41 -15.66
CA HIS A 330 -11.60 -18.42 -14.62
C HIS A 330 -10.98 -18.52 -13.21
N HIS A 331 -10.02 -19.42 -13.00
CA HIS A 331 -9.32 -19.56 -11.71
C HIS A 331 -8.50 -18.30 -11.37
N GLY A 332 -7.74 -17.78 -12.33
CA GLY A 332 -6.93 -16.57 -12.18
C GLY A 332 -7.78 -15.35 -11.80
N MET A 333 -8.93 -15.15 -12.46
CA MET A 333 -9.83 -14.04 -12.16
C MET A 333 -10.55 -14.22 -10.82
N SER A 334 -10.89 -15.45 -10.42
CA SER A 334 -11.44 -15.73 -9.07
C SER A 334 -10.43 -15.43 -7.97
N TYR A 335 -9.17 -15.81 -8.19
CA TYR A 335 -8.08 -15.47 -7.27
C TYR A 335 -7.86 -13.95 -7.20
N ALA A 336 -7.81 -13.26 -8.34
CA ALA A 336 -7.60 -11.81 -8.39
C ALA A 336 -8.72 -11.04 -7.68
N ARG A 337 -9.98 -11.46 -7.89
CA ARG A 337 -11.15 -10.92 -7.19
C ARG A 337 -11.00 -11.07 -5.68
N ALA A 338 -10.77 -12.31 -5.21
CA ALA A 338 -10.64 -12.60 -3.78
C ALA A 338 -9.46 -11.85 -3.14
N ARG A 339 -8.33 -11.75 -3.84
CA ARG A 339 -7.13 -11.04 -3.36
C ARG A 339 -7.35 -9.54 -3.27
N GLY A 340 -7.89 -8.92 -4.31
CA GLY A 340 -8.09 -7.47 -4.36
C GLY A 340 -9.18 -7.00 -3.39
N MET A 341 -10.28 -7.75 -3.31
CA MET A 341 -11.47 -7.33 -2.58
C MET A 341 -11.44 -7.69 -1.08
N GLU A 342 -10.41 -8.40 -0.62
CA GLU A 342 -10.19 -8.61 0.82
C GLU A 342 -9.89 -7.29 1.55
N ARG A 343 -9.17 -6.38 0.89
CA ARG A 343 -8.72 -5.11 1.50
C ARG A 343 -9.40 -3.88 0.91
N GLU A 344 -9.94 -3.95 -0.31
CA GLU A 344 -10.56 -2.82 -0.99
C GLU A 344 -12.00 -3.14 -1.40
N ALA A 345 -12.96 -2.27 -1.08
CA ALA A 345 -14.35 -2.46 -1.52
C ALA A 345 -14.52 -2.21 -3.03
N VAL A 346 -13.61 -1.42 -3.60
CA VAL A 346 -13.56 -1.09 -5.02
C VAL A 346 -12.13 -1.24 -5.52
N VAL A 347 -11.94 -2.04 -6.58
CA VAL A 347 -10.62 -2.39 -7.12
C VAL A 347 -10.48 -1.86 -8.55
N ASP A 348 -9.32 -1.29 -8.86
CA ASP A 348 -8.96 -0.86 -10.21
C ASP A 348 -8.84 -2.06 -11.16
N GLU A 349 -9.36 -1.95 -12.39
CA GLU A 349 -9.27 -3.01 -13.43
C GLU A 349 -7.84 -3.55 -13.57
N ARG A 350 -6.82 -2.67 -13.60
CA ARG A 350 -5.42 -3.06 -13.78
C ARG A 350 -4.95 -3.98 -12.67
N SER A 351 -5.44 -3.80 -11.45
CA SER A 351 -5.05 -4.64 -10.31
C SER A 351 -5.65 -6.04 -10.43
N LEU A 352 -6.92 -6.15 -10.82
CA LEU A 352 -7.57 -7.44 -11.09
C LEU A 352 -6.86 -8.19 -12.23
N MET A 353 -6.64 -7.50 -13.35
CA MET A 353 -5.97 -8.08 -14.52
C MET A 353 -4.53 -8.49 -14.20
N ARG A 354 -3.76 -7.62 -13.52
CA ARG A 354 -2.39 -7.91 -13.07
C ARG A 354 -2.33 -9.16 -12.20
N ASP A 355 -3.19 -9.25 -11.20
CA ASP A 355 -3.14 -10.35 -10.23
C ASP A 355 -3.61 -11.67 -10.86
N ALA A 356 -4.56 -11.62 -11.80
CA ALA A 356 -4.96 -12.78 -12.59
C ALA A 356 -3.81 -13.28 -13.49
N LEU A 357 -3.16 -12.39 -14.25
CA LEU A 357 -2.02 -12.73 -15.11
C LEU A 357 -0.82 -13.27 -14.32
N LYS A 358 -0.51 -12.66 -13.17
CA LYS A 358 0.54 -13.16 -12.27
C LYS A 358 0.21 -14.56 -11.73
N HIS A 359 -1.07 -14.82 -11.45
CA HIS A 359 -1.51 -16.11 -10.94
C HIS A 359 -1.44 -17.21 -12.00
N THR A 360 -1.81 -16.93 -13.25
CA THR A 360 -1.80 -17.93 -14.33
C THR A 360 -0.42 -18.13 -14.95
N MET A 361 0.40 -17.08 -15.09
CA MET A 361 1.76 -17.12 -15.64
C MET A 361 1.84 -17.93 -16.94
N GLY A 362 1.16 -17.45 -17.98
CA GLY A 362 1.18 -18.08 -19.31
C GLY A 362 0.14 -19.18 -19.52
N GLU A 363 -0.43 -19.79 -18.46
CA GLU A 363 -1.51 -20.79 -18.60
C GLU A 363 -2.81 -20.20 -19.20
N ALA A 364 -3.00 -18.89 -19.04
CA ALA A 364 -4.00 -18.10 -19.74
C ALA A 364 -3.35 -16.77 -20.15
N ARG A 365 -3.56 -16.34 -21.40
CA ARG A 365 -3.00 -15.09 -21.92
C ARG A 365 -3.97 -13.94 -21.69
N LEU A 366 -3.52 -12.74 -22.02
CA LEU A 366 -4.32 -11.53 -21.85
C LEU A 366 -5.71 -11.60 -22.51
N PRO A 367 -5.88 -12.12 -23.75
CA PRO A 367 -7.21 -12.23 -24.36
C PRO A 367 -8.18 -13.11 -23.56
N GLU A 368 -7.73 -14.25 -23.03
CA GLU A 368 -8.60 -15.14 -22.25
C GLU A 368 -8.94 -14.54 -20.87
N ILE A 369 -7.97 -13.89 -20.21
CA ILE A 369 -8.24 -13.16 -18.96
C ILE A 369 -9.24 -12.02 -19.20
N ARG A 370 -9.06 -11.26 -20.29
CA ARG A 370 -9.95 -10.14 -20.65
C ARG A 370 -11.35 -10.62 -20.99
N ALA A 371 -11.49 -11.72 -21.74
CA ALA A 371 -12.78 -12.31 -22.04
C ALA A 371 -13.51 -12.77 -20.77
N GLU A 372 -12.81 -13.42 -19.84
CA GLU A 372 -13.39 -13.82 -18.55
C GLU A 372 -13.76 -12.62 -17.67
N PHE A 373 -12.93 -11.56 -17.68
CA PHE A 373 -13.23 -10.30 -17.00
C PHE A 373 -14.53 -9.68 -17.51
N GLU A 374 -14.65 -9.47 -18.83
CA GLU A 374 -15.85 -8.88 -19.45
C GLU A 374 -17.09 -9.76 -19.27
N ARG A 375 -16.94 -11.10 -19.29
CA ARG A 375 -18.03 -12.02 -18.95
C ARG A 375 -18.52 -11.79 -17.52
N ARG A 376 -17.63 -11.66 -16.54
CA ARG A 376 -18.03 -11.40 -15.13
C ARG A 376 -18.67 -10.03 -14.94
N THR A 377 -18.24 -9.03 -15.71
CA THR A 377 -18.88 -7.72 -15.75
C THR A 377 -20.30 -7.82 -16.28
N THR A 378 -20.49 -8.53 -17.39
CA THR A 378 -21.81 -8.75 -18.01
C THR A 378 -22.75 -9.57 -17.10
N ASP A 379 -22.23 -10.61 -16.45
CA ASP A 379 -22.98 -11.47 -15.52
C ASP A 379 -23.27 -10.79 -14.16
N GLY A 380 -22.76 -9.57 -13.93
CA GLY A 380 -22.95 -8.84 -12.67
C GLY A 380 -22.17 -9.41 -11.48
N ASN A 381 -21.17 -10.26 -11.73
CA ASN A 381 -20.22 -10.76 -10.73
C ASN A 381 -19.12 -9.73 -10.40
N LEU A 382 -18.85 -8.84 -11.34
CA LEU A 382 -18.07 -7.61 -11.16
C LEU A 382 -18.97 -6.45 -11.59
N ILE A 383 -19.08 -5.43 -10.76
CA ILE A 383 -19.95 -4.28 -11.03
C ILE A 383 -19.06 -3.07 -11.19
N GLU A 384 -19.11 -2.44 -12.36
CA GLU A 384 -18.37 -1.22 -12.64
C GLU A 384 -18.98 -0.07 -11.83
N VAL A 385 -18.13 0.68 -11.15
CA VAL A 385 -18.51 1.84 -10.33
C VAL A 385 -17.60 3.01 -10.66
N GLU A 386 -18.16 4.21 -10.64
CA GLU A 386 -17.36 5.42 -10.70
C GLU A 386 -16.63 5.59 -9.34
N PRO A 387 -15.30 5.79 -9.31
CA PRO A 387 -14.62 6.02 -8.04
C PRO A 387 -15.05 7.35 -7.41
N SER A 388 -15.47 7.32 -6.15
CA SER A 388 -15.85 8.52 -5.38
C SER A 388 -14.68 9.48 -5.09
N ASP A 389 -13.43 9.04 -5.33
CA ASP A 389 -12.20 9.79 -5.03
C ASP A 389 -11.59 10.48 -6.27
N GLY A 390 -12.33 10.53 -7.39
CA GLY A 390 -11.88 11.17 -8.62
C GLY A 390 -10.75 10.43 -9.33
N ARG A 391 -10.53 9.14 -9.02
CA ARG A 391 -9.68 8.27 -9.85
C ARG A 391 -10.26 8.20 -11.25
N VAL A 392 -9.38 8.46 -12.22
CA VAL A 392 -9.70 8.37 -13.63
C VAL A 392 -9.24 6.97 -14.08
N GLY A 393 -10.17 6.02 -14.13
CA GLY A 393 -9.93 4.61 -14.47
C GLY A 393 -11.14 3.74 -14.10
N ARG A 394 -11.36 2.65 -14.85
CA ARG A 394 -12.46 1.71 -14.58
C ARG A 394 -12.21 0.99 -13.25
N ALA A 395 -13.23 0.97 -12.40
CA ALA A 395 -13.14 0.41 -11.06
C ALA A 395 -14.34 -0.49 -10.77
N TYR A 396 -14.11 -1.53 -9.99
CA TYR A 396 -15.05 -2.64 -9.85
C TYR A 396 -15.26 -3.04 -8.41
N THR A 397 -16.51 -3.37 -8.10
CA THR A 397 -16.92 -3.97 -6.83
C THR A 397 -17.65 -5.29 -7.07
N THR A 398 -18.13 -5.93 -6.00
CA THR A 398 -19.00 -7.10 -6.06
C THR A 398 -20.43 -6.74 -5.70
N ARG A 399 -21.36 -7.60 -6.13
CA ARG A 399 -22.74 -7.56 -5.65
C ARG A 399 -22.82 -7.71 -4.13
N GLU A 400 -22.07 -8.66 -3.55
CA GLU A 400 -22.00 -8.89 -2.11
C GLU A 400 -21.63 -7.61 -1.34
N MET A 401 -20.55 -6.91 -1.75
CA MET A 401 -20.15 -5.66 -1.10
C MET A 401 -21.21 -4.54 -1.24
N GLN A 402 -21.85 -4.42 -2.41
CA GLN A 402 -22.93 -3.43 -2.58
C GLN A 402 -24.16 -3.77 -1.73
N ASP A 403 -24.50 -5.05 -1.63
CA ASP A 403 -25.62 -5.53 -0.82
C ASP A 403 -25.32 -5.29 0.68
N ASP A 404 -24.13 -5.65 1.16
CA ASP A 404 -23.68 -5.40 2.54
C ASP A 404 -23.75 -3.90 2.89
N GLU A 405 -23.19 -3.02 2.05
CA GLU A 405 -23.24 -1.57 2.27
C GLU A 405 -24.69 -1.04 2.24
N ARG A 406 -25.54 -1.55 1.34
CA ARG A 406 -26.92 -1.08 1.19
C ARG A 406 -27.76 -1.50 2.40
N GLU A 407 -27.69 -2.77 2.76
CA GLU A 407 -28.44 -3.33 3.88
C GLU A 407 -28.04 -2.67 5.20
N LEU A 408 -26.75 -2.35 5.37
CA LEU A 408 -26.27 -1.63 6.55
C LEU A 408 -26.91 -0.23 6.65
N ILE A 409 -26.94 0.52 5.55
CA ILE A 409 -27.58 1.85 5.49
C ILE A 409 -29.10 1.73 5.70
N GLU A 410 -29.76 0.75 5.06
CA GLU A 410 -31.19 0.53 5.19
C GLU A 410 -31.59 0.17 6.62
N ARG A 411 -30.87 -0.73 7.28
CA ARG A 411 -31.11 -1.08 8.68
C ARG A 411 -30.90 0.11 9.60
N MET A 412 -29.86 0.92 9.36
CA MET A 412 -29.64 2.15 10.12
C MET A 412 -30.83 3.11 9.97
N LYS A 413 -31.29 3.37 8.73
CA LYS A 413 -32.44 4.24 8.45
C LYS A 413 -33.74 3.70 9.04
N GLN A 414 -33.99 2.39 8.96
CA GLN A 414 -35.15 1.74 9.57
C GLN A 414 -35.16 1.85 11.11
N GLY A 415 -33.99 1.90 11.74
CA GLY A 415 -33.85 2.04 13.19
C GLY A 415 -34.03 3.46 13.73
N GLN A 416 -34.12 4.48 12.87
CA GLN A 416 -34.25 5.89 13.28
C GLN A 416 -35.63 6.19 13.88
N GLY A 417 -35.65 6.85 15.04
CA GLY A 417 -36.89 7.25 15.73
C GLY A 417 -37.77 6.10 16.22
N THR A 418 -37.30 4.85 16.17
CA THR A 418 -38.10 3.65 16.50
C THR A 418 -38.17 3.36 17.99
N ARG A 419 -37.38 4.05 18.81
CA ARG A 419 -37.20 3.75 20.24
C ARG A 419 -37.63 4.93 21.11
N ASP A 420 -37.80 4.68 22.41
CA ASP A 420 -37.91 5.74 23.42
C ASP A 420 -36.58 6.48 23.60
N VAL A 421 -36.53 7.54 24.40
CA VAL A 421 -35.23 8.14 24.77
C VAL A 421 -34.38 7.12 25.54
N LEU A 422 -33.04 7.15 25.37
CA LEU A 422 -32.16 6.16 26.02
C LEU A 422 -32.29 6.23 27.55
N ALA A 423 -32.27 7.45 28.12
CA ALA A 423 -32.49 7.70 29.55
C ALA A 423 -33.50 8.84 29.76
N ASP A 424 -34.36 8.70 30.77
CA ASP A 424 -35.35 9.72 31.13
C ASP A 424 -34.73 10.99 31.75
N GLY A 425 -35.53 12.05 31.88
CA GLY A 425 -35.02 13.35 32.36
C GLY A 425 -34.41 13.30 33.76
N ASN A 426 -34.97 12.50 34.67
CA ASN A 426 -34.47 12.41 36.04
C ASN A 426 -33.10 11.72 36.10
N VAL A 427 -32.93 10.62 35.36
CA VAL A 427 -31.65 9.90 35.28
C VAL A 427 -30.59 10.79 34.61
N ARG A 428 -30.95 11.52 33.54
CA ARG A 428 -30.01 12.44 32.88
C ARG A 428 -29.53 13.53 33.83
N GLU A 429 -30.43 14.20 34.54
CA GLU A 429 -30.06 15.25 35.51
C GLU A 429 -29.14 14.72 36.61
N GLN A 430 -29.42 13.54 37.16
CA GLN A 430 -28.57 12.92 38.19
C GLN A 430 -27.16 12.62 37.67
N VAL A 431 -27.05 11.97 36.50
CA VAL A 431 -25.75 11.63 35.91
C VAL A 431 -24.95 12.90 35.60
N MET A 432 -25.60 13.96 35.10
CA MET A 432 -24.92 15.24 34.84
C MET A 432 -24.41 15.92 36.13
N GLN A 433 -25.08 15.74 37.27
CA GLN A 433 -24.63 16.25 38.56
C GLN A 433 -23.43 15.45 39.12
N GLU A 434 -23.42 14.14 38.93
CA GLU A 434 -22.33 13.26 39.37
C GLU A 434 -21.09 13.42 38.48
N HIS A 435 -21.29 13.64 37.17
CA HIS A 435 -20.24 13.89 36.18
C HIS A 435 -19.99 15.40 35.97
N ILE A 436 -19.88 16.11 37.09
CA ILE A 436 -19.69 17.56 37.18
C ILE A 436 -18.42 18.08 36.48
N HIS A 437 -17.46 17.20 36.22
CA HIS A 437 -16.17 17.50 35.62
C HIS A 437 -16.17 17.44 34.08
N LEU A 438 -17.26 16.99 33.45
CA LEU A 438 -17.40 16.99 32.00
C LEU A 438 -17.34 18.42 31.45
N SER A 439 -16.62 18.60 30.34
CA SER A 439 -16.62 19.86 29.59
C SER A 439 -18.00 20.16 29.01
N VAL A 440 -18.22 21.39 28.53
CA VAL A 440 -19.47 21.78 27.87
C VAL A 440 -19.74 20.89 26.64
N SER A 441 -18.73 20.68 25.79
CA SER A 441 -18.83 19.79 24.62
C SER A 441 -19.13 18.35 25.01
N GLN A 442 -18.48 17.82 26.05
CA GLN A 442 -18.74 16.46 26.55
C GLN A 442 -20.16 16.30 27.09
N ARG A 443 -20.67 17.28 27.87
CA ARG A 443 -22.06 17.26 28.36
C ARG A 443 -23.06 17.28 27.23
N GLN A 444 -22.84 18.15 26.23
CA GLN A 444 -23.72 18.24 25.07
C GLN A 444 -23.76 16.93 24.29
N ALA A 445 -22.59 16.31 24.08
CA ALA A 445 -22.50 15.03 23.37
C ALA A 445 -23.19 13.89 24.14
N VAL A 446 -22.99 13.82 25.47
CA VAL A 446 -23.68 12.84 26.33
C VAL A 446 -25.19 13.07 26.28
N GLU A 447 -25.67 14.31 26.38
CA GLU A 447 -27.11 14.60 26.31
C GLU A 447 -27.72 14.21 24.96
N THR A 448 -27.04 14.47 23.85
CA THR A 448 -27.47 14.03 22.51
C THR A 448 -27.60 12.51 22.43
N VAL A 449 -26.65 11.76 22.99
CA VAL A 449 -26.71 10.29 23.06
C VAL A 449 -27.87 9.82 23.94
N LEU A 450 -28.03 10.40 25.13
CA LEU A 450 -29.03 9.97 26.12
C LEU A 450 -30.47 10.32 25.71
N THR A 451 -30.66 11.34 24.88
CA THR A 451 -31.97 11.76 24.36
C THR A 451 -32.33 11.08 23.03
N SER A 452 -31.43 10.30 22.45
CA SER A 452 -31.65 9.64 21.16
C SER A 452 -32.73 8.57 21.21
N ARG A 453 -33.57 8.59 20.17
CA ARG A 453 -34.62 7.60 19.86
C ARG A 453 -34.21 6.62 18.77
N ASP A 454 -32.96 6.68 18.32
CA ASP A 454 -32.45 5.83 17.26
C ASP A 454 -31.89 4.52 17.85
N GLN A 455 -32.00 3.45 17.07
CA GLN A 455 -31.36 2.19 17.42
C GLN A 455 -29.82 2.27 17.32
N MET A 456 -29.33 3.02 16.35
CA MET A 456 -27.90 3.21 16.08
C MET A 456 -27.57 4.70 16.13
N MET A 457 -26.44 5.03 16.74
CA MET A 457 -25.95 6.39 16.88
C MET A 457 -24.42 6.41 16.89
N ALA A 458 -23.82 7.59 16.72
CA ALA A 458 -22.38 7.77 16.75
C ALA A 458 -21.93 8.83 17.76
N LEU A 459 -20.74 8.63 18.31
CA LEU A 459 -19.96 9.61 19.06
C LEU A 459 -18.62 9.82 18.35
N GLU A 460 -18.54 10.87 17.54
CA GLU A 460 -17.31 11.26 16.86
C GLU A 460 -16.50 12.20 17.75
N GLY A 461 -15.25 11.85 18.02
CA GLY A 461 -14.40 12.68 18.87
C GLY A 461 -12.98 12.74 18.37
N VAL A 462 -12.45 13.98 18.26
CA VAL A 462 -11.06 14.22 17.88
C VAL A 462 -10.09 13.54 18.85
N ALA A 463 -8.88 13.28 18.39
CA ALA A 463 -7.87 12.58 19.16
C ALA A 463 -7.55 13.32 20.47
N GLY A 464 -7.92 12.71 21.61
CA GLY A 464 -7.67 13.30 22.92
C GLY A 464 -8.81 14.16 23.48
N ALA A 465 -10.03 14.07 22.92
CA ALA A 465 -11.22 14.80 23.40
C ALA A 465 -11.88 14.26 24.69
N GLY A 466 -11.31 13.22 25.32
CA GLY A 466 -11.85 12.63 26.55
C GLY A 466 -13.03 11.68 26.36
N LYS A 467 -13.07 10.93 25.24
CA LYS A 467 -14.10 9.93 24.92
C LYS A 467 -14.43 8.98 26.08
N THR A 468 -13.41 8.46 26.77
CA THR A 468 -13.57 7.53 27.92
C THR A 468 -14.43 8.13 29.03
N THR A 469 -14.27 9.43 29.32
CA THR A 469 -15.04 10.13 30.37
C THR A 469 -16.50 10.29 29.96
N SER A 470 -16.78 10.69 28.71
CA SER A 470 -18.15 10.75 28.18
C SER A 470 -18.82 9.37 28.15
N LEU A 471 -18.08 8.32 27.80
CA LEU A 471 -18.60 6.95 27.76
C LEU A 471 -18.93 6.40 29.16
N ALA A 472 -18.17 6.75 30.19
CA ALA A 472 -18.49 6.37 31.56
C ALA A 472 -19.86 6.95 32.00
N ALA A 473 -20.13 8.21 31.67
CA ALA A 473 -21.42 8.85 31.94
C ALA A 473 -22.58 8.21 31.14
N VAL A 474 -22.36 7.93 29.85
CA VAL A 474 -23.38 7.23 29.01
C VAL A 474 -23.69 5.84 29.55
N ARG A 475 -22.65 5.07 29.91
CA ARG A 475 -22.80 3.72 30.48
C ARG A 475 -23.63 3.77 31.76
N GLU A 476 -23.29 4.65 32.68
CA GLU A 476 -23.98 4.78 33.96
C GLU A 476 -25.46 5.15 33.80
N ALA A 477 -25.78 6.09 32.90
CA ALA A 477 -27.17 6.43 32.58
C ALA A 477 -27.94 5.25 31.98
N ALA A 478 -27.31 4.50 31.07
CA ALA A 478 -27.93 3.35 30.41
C ALA A 478 -28.18 2.17 31.39
N GLU A 479 -27.25 1.90 32.29
CA GLU A 479 -27.39 0.85 33.32
C GLU A 479 -28.51 1.17 34.31
N ARG A 480 -28.67 2.44 34.72
CA ARG A 480 -29.76 2.88 35.62
C ARG A 480 -31.16 2.63 35.06
N VAL A 481 -31.30 2.60 33.74
CA VAL A 481 -32.57 2.33 33.04
C VAL A 481 -32.66 0.89 32.50
N GLY A 482 -31.74 0.01 32.94
CA GLY A 482 -31.81 -1.42 32.74
C GLY A 482 -31.12 -1.98 31.49
N TYR A 483 -30.26 -1.20 30.81
CA TYR A 483 -29.41 -1.74 29.75
C TYR A 483 -28.21 -2.47 30.33
N GLN A 484 -27.86 -3.60 29.71
CA GLN A 484 -26.54 -4.19 29.84
C GLN A 484 -25.61 -3.54 28.81
N VAL A 485 -24.55 -2.87 29.26
CA VAL A 485 -23.61 -2.19 28.37
C VAL A 485 -22.44 -3.13 28.03
N GLU A 486 -22.29 -3.45 26.75
CA GLU A 486 -21.22 -4.32 26.24
C GLU A 486 -20.33 -3.55 25.27
N GLY A 487 -19.01 -3.61 25.48
CA GLY A 487 -18.02 -2.96 24.64
C GLY A 487 -17.42 -3.91 23.62
N VAL A 488 -17.30 -3.45 22.38
CA VAL A 488 -16.64 -4.16 21.29
C VAL A 488 -15.67 -3.24 20.58
N ALA A 489 -14.49 -3.73 20.21
CA ALA A 489 -13.53 -2.94 19.45
C ALA A 489 -12.72 -3.80 18.45
N PRO A 490 -12.26 -3.25 17.32
CA PRO A 490 -11.50 -4.02 16.32
C PRO A 490 -10.17 -4.60 16.83
N THR A 491 -9.56 -3.96 17.83
CA THR A 491 -8.26 -4.40 18.39
C THR A 491 -8.36 -4.69 19.89
N SER A 492 -7.55 -5.63 20.37
CA SER A 492 -7.48 -5.96 21.81
C SER A 492 -7.11 -4.74 22.66
N ARG A 493 -6.27 -3.84 22.13
CA ARG A 493 -5.86 -2.62 22.83
C ARG A 493 -6.98 -1.60 22.94
N ALA A 494 -7.75 -1.40 21.86
CA ALA A 494 -8.94 -0.55 21.91
C ALA A 494 -9.97 -1.11 22.90
N ALA A 495 -10.18 -2.42 22.92
CA ALA A 495 -11.06 -3.06 23.92
C ALA A 495 -10.57 -2.87 25.36
N GLN A 496 -9.25 -2.98 25.62
CA GLN A 496 -8.67 -2.70 26.94
C GLN A 496 -8.88 -1.24 27.36
N LYS A 497 -8.67 -0.30 26.44
CA LYS A 497 -8.88 1.14 26.70
C LYS A 497 -10.34 1.48 26.95
N LEU A 498 -11.26 0.85 26.22
CA LEU A 498 -12.70 0.98 26.45
C LEU A 498 -13.09 0.43 27.84
N ALA A 499 -12.41 -0.61 28.32
CA ALA A 499 -12.64 -1.15 29.67
C ALA A 499 -12.27 -0.16 30.78
N GLU A 500 -11.42 0.83 30.53
CA GLU A 500 -11.12 1.93 31.49
C GLU A 500 -12.36 2.80 31.78
N ALA A 501 -13.35 2.82 30.88
CA ALA A 501 -14.66 3.45 31.13
C ALA A 501 -15.58 2.58 32.03
N GLY A 502 -15.08 1.42 32.49
CA GLY A 502 -15.81 0.46 33.30
C GLY A 502 -16.86 -0.33 32.52
N ILE A 503 -16.68 -0.50 31.21
CA ILE A 503 -17.54 -1.30 30.33
C ILE A 503 -16.93 -2.71 30.22
N ASP A 504 -17.76 -3.77 30.19
CA ASP A 504 -17.27 -5.11 29.88
C ASP A 504 -16.93 -5.23 28.39
N THR A 505 -15.71 -5.64 28.04
CA THR A 505 -15.22 -5.53 26.65
C THR A 505 -14.69 -6.82 26.05
N GLN A 506 -14.87 -6.94 24.74
CA GLN A 506 -14.22 -7.96 23.92
C GLN A 506 -13.84 -7.41 22.53
N THR A 507 -13.02 -8.14 21.79
CA THR A 507 -12.72 -7.76 20.41
C THR A 507 -13.89 -8.08 19.48
N LEU A 508 -14.14 -7.25 18.47
CA LEU A 508 -15.19 -7.44 17.47
C LEU A 508 -15.07 -8.82 16.79
N GLN A 509 -13.86 -9.24 16.42
CA GLN A 509 -13.62 -10.57 15.84
C GLN A 509 -14.06 -11.72 16.77
N ARG A 510 -13.79 -11.60 18.08
CA ARG A 510 -14.20 -12.61 19.07
C ARG A 510 -15.72 -12.64 19.23
N HIS A 511 -16.37 -11.48 19.19
CA HIS A 511 -17.82 -11.37 19.24
C HIS A 511 -18.46 -12.05 18.02
N LEU A 512 -17.96 -11.77 16.81
CA LEU A 512 -18.46 -12.36 15.56
C LEU A 512 -18.16 -13.87 15.43
N ALA A 513 -17.13 -14.37 16.10
CA ALA A 513 -16.80 -15.79 16.11
C ALA A 513 -17.63 -16.64 17.09
N GLN A 514 -18.38 -16.00 18.01
CA GLN A 514 -19.35 -16.69 18.87
C GLN A 514 -20.60 -17.04 18.05
N ASP A 515 -21.31 -18.07 18.49
CA ASP A 515 -22.63 -18.40 17.97
C ASP A 515 -23.57 -17.22 18.20
N ASP A 516 -24.50 -17.01 17.25
CA ASP A 516 -25.51 -15.98 17.41
C ASP A 516 -26.35 -16.29 18.66
N ARG A 517 -26.47 -15.29 19.54
CA ARG A 517 -27.20 -15.46 20.80
C ARG A 517 -28.69 -15.52 20.47
N GLU A 518 -29.44 -16.39 21.15
CA GLU A 518 -30.91 -16.33 21.09
C GLU A 518 -31.41 -15.02 21.69
N ASP A 519 -32.56 -14.54 21.22
CA ASP A 519 -33.19 -13.35 21.79
C ASP A 519 -33.80 -13.68 23.16
N ASP A 520 -33.16 -13.22 24.21
CA ASP A 520 -33.60 -13.37 25.61
C ASP A 520 -34.41 -12.16 26.10
N GLY A 521 -34.75 -11.21 25.21
CA GLY A 521 -35.53 -10.02 25.49
C GLY A 521 -34.79 -8.93 26.29
N ARG A 522 -33.51 -9.12 26.64
CA ARG A 522 -32.74 -8.14 27.41
C ARG A 522 -32.43 -6.89 26.59
N LYS A 523 -32.39 -5.74 27.26
CA LYS A 523 -31.93 -4.47 26.67
C LYS A 523 -30.40 -4.42 26.70
N ARG A 524 -29.76 -4.30 25.54
CA ARG A 524 -28.30 -4.17 25.45
C ARG A 524 -27.91 -2.89 24.74
N LEU A 525 -26.89 -2.22 25.26
CA LEU A 525 -26.24 -1.10 24.59
C LEU A 525 -24.84 -1.53 24.22
N TYR A 526 -24.61 -1.78 22.94
CA TYR A 526 -23.29 -2.06 22.42
C TYR A 526 -22.53 -0.76 22.17
N VAL A 527 -21.33 -0.64 22.73
CA VAL A 527 -20.39 0.45 22.45
C VAL A 527 -19.29 -0.08 21.54
N VAL A 528 -19.27 0.37 20.29
CA VAL A 528 -18.28 -0.05 19.30
C VAL A 528 -17.17 1.00 19.23
N ASP A 529 -16.06 0.81 19.94
CA ASP A 529 -14.95 1.79 19.97
C ASP A 529 -13.95 1.59 18.82
N GLU A 530 -13.27 2.67 18.43
CA GLU A 530 -12.40 2.76 17.25
C GLU A 530 -13.11 2.27 15.97
N SER A 531 -14.37 2.67 15.79
CA SER A 531 -15.25 2.25 14.68
C SER A 531 -14.69 2.52 13.28
N SER A 532 -13.80 3.50 13.12
CA SER A 532 -13.11 3.75 11.84
C SER A 532 -12.21 2.59 11.40
N MET A 533 -11.79 1.72 12.34
CA MET A 533 -10.95 0.56 12.06
C MET A 533 -11.75 -0.73 11.77
N ALA A 534 -13.09 -0.69 11.80
CA ALA A 534 -13.94 -1.84 11.48
C ALA A 534 -14.30 -1.88 9.98
N SER A 535 -14.27 -3.07 9.39
CA SER A 535 -14.61 -3.27 7.96
C SER A 535 -16.11 -3.37 7.71
N THR A 536 -16.54 -3.15 6.46
CA THR A 536 -17.97 -3.25 6.10
C THR A 536 -18.54 -4.61 6.50
N GLN A 537 -17.86 -5.71 6.16
CA GLN A 537 -18.31 -7.05 6.50
C GLN A 537 -18.45 -7.25 8.02
N GLN A 538 -17.48 -6.78 8.82
CA GLN A 538 -17.54 -6.91 10.28
C GLN A 538 -18.73 -6.15 10.88
N VAL A 539 -18.98 -4.92 10.41
CA VAL A 539 -20.08 -4.09 10.91
C VAL A 539 -21.44 -4.61 10.41
N HIS A 540 -21.54 -5.04 9.16
CA HIS A 540 -22.74 -5.67 8.60
C HIS A 540 -23.12 -6.91 9.40
N THR A 541 -22.22 -7.89 9.53
CA THR A 541 -22.49 -9.12 10.31
C THR A 541 -22.81 -8.81 11.79
N PHE A 542 -22.18 -7.78 12.38
CA PHE A 542 -22.52 -7.34 13.73
C PHE A 542 -23.94 -6.78 13.82
N VAL A 543 -24.32 -5.90 12.89
CA VAL A 543 -25.64 -5.28 12.84
C VAL A 543 -26.75 -6.29 12.52
N GLU A 544 -26.47 -7.29 11.68
CA GLU A 544 -27.41 -8.38 11.39
C GLU A 544 -27.80 -9.20 12.62
N ARG A 545 -26.89 -9.32 13.60
CA ARG A 545 -27.10 -10.09 14.83
C ARG A 545 -27.82 -9.31 15.94
N LEU A 546 -28.08 -8.02 15.74
CA LEU A 546 -28.79 -7.20 16.73
C LEU A 546 -30.20 -7.72 16.97
N LYS A 547 -30.60 -7.79 18.25
CA LYS A 547 -31.95 -8.18 18.67
C LYS A 547 -32.88 -6.99 18.76
N GLU A 548 -34.17 -7.27 18.98
CA GLU A 548 -35.19 -6.23 18.99
C GLU A 548 -34.91 -5.15 20.01
N ASN A 549 -34.37 -5.44 21.19
CA ASN A 549 -34.12 -4.44 22.24
C ASN A 549 -32.68 -3.90 22.27
N ASP A 550 -31.84 -4.29 21.29
CA ASP A 550 -30.45 -3.88 21.25
C ASP A 550 -30.28 -2.49 20.61
N ARG A 551 -29.33 -1.73 21.15
CA ARG A 551 -28.87 -0.44 20.64
C ARG A 551 -27.37 -0.43 20.40
N VAL A 552 -26.91 0.44 19.51
CA VAL A 552 -25.49 0.58 19.17
C VAL A 552 -25.06 2.03 19.24
N LEU A 553 -23.96 2.27 19.96
CA LEU A 553 -23.20 3.52 19.96
C LEU A 553 -21.84 3.27 19.29
N PHE A 554 -21.70 3.72 18.05
CA PHE A 554 -20.40 3.72 17.36
C PHE A 554 -19.54 4.87 17.87
N VAL A 555 -18.31 4.61 18.29
CA VAL A 555 -17.38 5.60 18.80
C VAL A 555 -16.14 5.61 17.93
N GLY A 556 -15.70 6.79 17.49
CA GLY A 556 -14.61 6.85 16.53
C GLY A 556 -14.09 8.24 16.21
N ASP A 557 -13.27 8.29 15.18
CA ASP A 557 -12.74 9.49 14.54
C ASP A 557 -12.47 9.14 13.07
N LYS A 558 -13.25 9.72 12.15
CA LYS A 558 -13.17 9.42 10.71
C LYS A 558 -11.87 9.89 10.05
N ARG A 559 -11.11 10.76 10.73
CA ARG A 559 -9.81 11.25 10.24
C ARG A 559 -8.64 10.37 10.67
N GLN A 560 -8.85 9.38 11.53
CA GLN A 560 -7.82 8.39 11.89
C GLN A 560 -7.72 7.27 10.84
N HIS A 561 -6.86 6.27 11.07
CA HIS A 561 -6.70 5.20 10.11
C HIS A 561 -7.99 4.38 9.97
N GLU A 562 -8.24 3.95 8.73
CA GLU A 562 -9.34 3.07 8.38
C GLU A 562 -8.96 1.60 8.59
N ALA A 563 -9.96 0.71 8.48
CA ALA A 563 -9.77 -0.73 8.53
C ALA A 563 -8.72 -1.21 7.51
N VAL A 564 -8.01 -2.30 7.81
CA VAL A 564 -7.16 -2.97 6.81
C VAL A 564 -8.02 -3.69 5.77
N GLU A 565 -9.11 -4.32 6.21
CA GLU A 565 -10.14 -4.97 5.39
C GLU A 565 -11.05 -3.96 4.69
N ALA A 566 -11.78 -4.40 3.68
CA ALA A 566 -12.56 -3.56 2.77
C ALA A 566 -13.64 -2.66 3.45
N GLY A 567 -13.80 -1.46 2.88
CA GLY A 567 -14.86 -0.51 3.20
C GLY A 567 -14.56 0.46 4.34
N ARG A 568 -15.50 1.38 4.58
CA ARG A 568 -15.43 2.45 5.61
C ARG A 568 -16.80 2.69 6.26
N PRO A 569 -17.45 1.65 6.83
CA PRO A 569 -18.85 1.70 7.24
C PRO A 569 -19.16 2.81 8.24
N TYR A 570 -18.24 3.13 9.16
CA TYR A 570 -18.45 4.22 10.12
C TYR A 570 -18.66 5.58 9.43
N ALA A 571 -17.77 5.95 8.50
CA ALA A 571 -17.89 7.20 7.75
C ALA A 571 -19.11 7.18 6.81
N GLN A 572 -19.36 6.03 6.17
CA GLN A 572 -20.48 5.84 5.25
C GLN A 572 -21.84 5.99 5.96
N LEU A 573 -22.00 5.41 7.15
CA LEU A 573 -23.23 5.54 7.94
C LEU A 573 -23.46 7.00 8.36
N GLN A 574 -22.41 7.73 8.74
CA GLN A 574 -22.51 9.15 9.06
C GLN A 574 -22.92 10.00 7.85
N GLU A 575 -22.34 9.72 6.67
CA GLU A 575 -22.73 10.35 5.40
C GLU A 575 -24.19 10.07 5.05
N ALA A 576 -24.68 8.86 5.37
CA ALA A 576 -26.06 8.44 5.15
C ALA A 576 -27.08 8.94 6.20
N GLY A 577 -26.63 9.73 7.18
CA GLY A 577 -27.50 10.39 8.16
C GLY A 577 -27.56 9.76 9.56
N LEU A 578 -26.58 8.93 9.95
CA LEU A 578 -26.46 8.44 11.33
C LEU A 578 -26.31 9.59 12.32
N LEU A 579 -27.21 9.69 13.32
CA LEU A 579 -27.15 10.71 14.36
C LEU A 579 -25.78 10.66 15.06
N THR A 580 -25.02 11.74 14.95
CA THR A 580 -23.65 11.84 15.47
C THR A 580 -23.55 12.95 16.51
N ALA A 581 -23.14 12.59 17.72
CA ALA A 581 -22.68 13.52 18.75
C ALA A 581 -21.19 13.82 18.56
N TYR A 582 -20.78 15.08 18.72
CA TYR A 582 -19.41 15.52 18.42
C TYR A 582 -18.65 15.96 19.68
N LEU A 583 -17.41 15.51 19.81
CA LEU A 583 -16.43 15.96 20.80
C LEU A 583 -15.27 16.66 20.09
N GLU A 584 -15.36 17.99 19.99
CA GLU A 584 -14.42 18.81 19.19
C GLU A 584 -13.25 19.37 20.03
N ASP A 585 -13.41 19.46 21.34
CA ASP A 585 -12.41 20.06 22.23
C ASP A 585 -11.24 19.12 22.51
N ILE A 586 -10.03 19.52 22.09
CA ILE A 586 -8.79 18.78 22.37
C ILE A 586 -8.27 19.11 23.78
N ILE A 587 -8.19 18.07 24.64
CA ILE A 587 -7.79 18.20 26.07
C ILE A 587 -6.39 17.60 26.33
N ARG A 588 -5.91 16.74 25.43
CA ARG A 588 -4.65 15.99 25.58
C ARG A 588 -3.42 16.88 25.55
N GLN A 589 -3.29 17.73 24.53
CA GLN A 589 -2.11 18.57 24.32
C GLN A 589 -2.00 19.63 25.41
N LYS A 590 -0.83 19.70 26.04
CA LYS A 590 -0.52 20.66 27.13
C LYS A 590 0.21 21.89 26.62
N ASP A 591 0.93 21.76 25.51
CA ASP A 591 1.54 22.89 24.81
C ASP A 591 0.52 23.56 23.86
N PRO A 592 0.22 24.86 24.01
CA PRO A 592 -0.76 25.55 23.16
C PRO A 592 -0.40 25.57 21.68
N THR A 593 0.90 25.68 21.34
CA THR A 593 1.35 25.72 19.95
C THR A 593 1.20 24.35 19.26
N LEU A 594 1.43 23.26 20.01
CA LEU A 594 1.14 21.91 19.55
C LEU A 594 -0.36 21.66 19.41
N LYS A 595 -1.16 22.18 20.34
CA LYS A 595 -2.62 22.06 20.30
C LYS A 595 -3.19 22.66 19.01
N GLU A 596 -2.75 23.85 18.62
CA GLU A 596 -3.14 24.51 17.36
C GLU A 596 -2.81 23.63 16.14
N VAL A 597 -1.61 23.06 16.08
CA VAL A 597 -1.21 22.13 14.99
C VAL A 597 -2.15 20.92 14.93
N VAL A 598 -2.48 20.32 16.07
CA VAL A 598 -3.37 19.16 16.11
C VAL A 598 -4.80 19.55 15.69
N GLU A 599 -5.27 20.74 16.04
CA GLU A 599 -6.56 21.28 15.59
C GLU A 599 -6.59 21.53 14.08
N GLN A 600 -5.51 22.04 13.49
CA GLN A 600 -5.37 22.19 12.03
C GLN A 600 -5.40 20.82 11.33
N LEU A 601 -4.64 19.83 11.83
CA LEU A 601 -4.68 18.46 11.32
C LEU A 601 -6.07 17.84 11.47
N ALA A 602 -6.72 18.06 12.62
CA ALA A 602 -8.08 17.61 12.88
C ALA A 602 -9.11 18.31 11.99
N ARG A 603 -8.82 19.45 11.36
CA ARG A 603 -9.67 20.08 10.33
C ARG A 603 -9.36 19.60 8.91
N GLY A 604 -8.19 19.00 8.70
CA GLY A 604 -7.67 18.59 7.40
C GLY A 604 -6.71 19.59 6.76
N GLU A 605 -6.32 20.64 7.49
CA GLU A 605 -5.41 21.72 7.06
C GLU A 605 -3.93 21.25 7.15
N VAL A 606 -3.61 20.10 6.54
CA VAL A 606 -2.33 19.40 6.76
C VAL A 606 -1.12 20.24 6.32
N ARG A 607 -1.19 20.89 5.16
CA ARG A 607 -0.08 21.73 4.67
C ARG A 607 0.25 22.87 5.63
N GLU A 608 -0.78 23.51 6.18
CA GLU A 608 -0.63 24.60 7.15
C GLU A 608 -0.08 24.08 8.48
N ALA A 609 -0.61 22.95 8.97
CA ALA A 609 -0.14 22.32 10.20
C ALA A 609 1.34 21.92 10.14
N ILE A 610 1.79 21.31 9.03
CA ILE A 610 3.20 20.95 8.83
C ILE A 610 4.07 22.22 8.71
N GLY A 611 3.56 23.26 8.05
CA GLY A 611 4.22 24.57 7.99
C GLY A 611 4.42 25.19 9.38
N ASN A 612 3.40 25.10 10.24
CA ASN A 612 3.44 25.59 11.61
C ASN A 612 4.40 24.75 12.48
N LEU A 613 4.41 23.42 12.35
CA LEU A 613 5.43 22.59 13.01
C LEU A 613 6.85 22.99 12.58
N ASN A 614 7.06 23.30 11.30
CA ASN A 614 8.36 23.71 10.81
C ASN A 614 8.78 25.09 11.35
N SER A 615 7.88 26.07 11.40
CA SER A 615 8.17 27.39 11.98
C SER A 615 8.44 27.33 13.49
N GLN A 616 7.87 26.34 14.19
CA GLN A 616 8.16 26.03 15.59
C GLN A 616 9.51 25.32 15.79
N GLY A 617 10.26 24.99 14.73
CA GLY A 617 11.52 24.25 14.82
C GLY A 617 11.36 22.76 15.14
N ARG A 618 10.15 22.21 14.94
CA ARG A 618 9.81 20.81 15.21
C ARG A 618 9.97 19.89 13.98
N VAL A 619 10.44 20.42 12.86
CA VAL A 619 10.78 19.63 11.65
C VAL A 619 12.27 19.74 11.39
N LEU A 620 12.95 18.60 11.31
CA LEU A 620 14.38 18.50 11.02
C LEU A 620 14.59 17.81 9.67
N GLU A 621 15.25 18.50 8.74
CA GLU A 621 15.65 17.94 7.46
C GLU A 621 17.02 17.29 7.58
N ILE A 622 17.09 15.97 7.37
CA ILE A 622 18.33 15.18 7.26
C ILE A 622 18.18 14.34 6.00
N LYS A 623 18.97 14.66 4.97
CA LYS A 623 18.88 14.01 3.66
C LYS A 623 19.31 12.55 3.73
N ASP A 624 20.46 12.31 4.36
CA ASP A 624 20.97 10.96 4.52
C ASP A 624 20.07 10.14 5.45
N ARG A 625 19.78 8.91 5.03
CA ARG A 625 18.81 8.05 5.70
C ARG A 625 19.36 7.48 7.00
N GLU A 626 20.63 7.08 7.01
CA GLU A 626 21.28 6.49 8.18
C GLU A 626 21.49 7.56 9.25
N GLU A 627 21.98 8.74 8.86
CA GLU A 627 22.12 9.89 9.76
C GLU A 627 20.77 10.28 10.37
N ARG A 628 19.70 10.26 9.59
CA ARG A 628 18.35 10.58 10.07
C ARG A 628 17.87 9.57 11.11
N ILE A 629 18.10 8.28 10.89
CA ILE A 629 17.74 7.22 11.84
C ILE A 629 18.62 7.31 13.09
N ALA A 630 19.93 7.55 12.94
CA ALA A 630 20.86 7.71 14.05
C ALA A 630 20.49 8.91 14.94
N GLU A 631 20.04 10.01 14.34
CA GLU A 631 19.59 11.18 15.07
C GLU A 631 18.30 10.90 15.88
N ILE A 632 17.35 10.17 15.31
CA ILE A 632 16.16 9.70 16.05
C ILE A 632 16.59 8.83 17.23
N ALA A 633 17.54 7.92 17.04
CA ALA A 633 18.06 7.07 18.09
C ALA A 633 18.72 7.88 19.21
N ARG A 634 19.61 8.82 18.86
CA ARG A 634 20.26 9.74 19.80
C ARG A 634 19.23 10.51 20.63
N GLU A 635 18.22 11.07 19.96
CA GLU A 635 17.16 11.81 20.63
C GLU A 635 16.31 10.92 21.54
N TYR A 636 15.95 9.72 21.10
CA TYR A 636 15.18 8.77 21.92
C TYR A 636 15.88 8.45 23.24
N VAL A 637 17.20 8.22 23.20
CA VAL A 637 17.99 7.87 24.38
C VAL A 637 17.95 8.98 25.45
N CYS A 638 17.76 10.25 25.08
CA CYS A 638 17.63 11.34 26.06
C CYS A 638 16.44 11.16 27.03
N ALA A 639 15.31 10.60 26.55
CA ALA A 639 14.08 10.45 27.34
C ALA A 639 13.25 9.22 26.93
N PRO A 640 13.74 7.99 27.17
CA PRO A 640 13.17 6.77 26.59
C PRO A 640 11.79 6.42 27.14
N GLU A 641 11.55 6.59 28.44
CA GLU A 641 10.32 6.16 29.12
C GLU A 641 9.06 6.95 28.73
N ARG A 642 9.23 8.07 28.05
CA ARG A 642 8.16 9.04 27.73
C ARG A 642 8.11 9.40 26.24
N THR A 643 8.92 8.72 25.43
CA THR A 643 9.03 8.97 23.99
C THR A 643 8.42 7.82 23.21
N LEU A 644 7.55 8.15 22.25
CA LEU A 644 7.05 7.24 21.23
C LEU A 644 7.74 7.53 19.90
N VAL A 645 8.26 6.52 19.23
CA VAL A 645 8.80 6.67 17.87
C VAL A 645 7.83 6.08 16.86
N VAL A 646 7.47 6.85 15.85
CA VAL A 646 6.48 6.48 14.83
C VAL A 646 7.11 6.44 13.45
N SER A 647 6.91 5.32 12.75
CA SER A 647 7.32 5.12 11.36
C SER A 647 6.10 4.89 10.43
N PRO A 648 6.24 5.16 9.12
CA PRO A 648 5.17 4.89 8.16
C PRO A 648 5.05 3.38 7.85
N ASP A 649 6.15 2.64 7.91
CA ASP A 649 6.21 1.24 7.48
C ASP A 649 7.02 0.36 8.46
N ASN A 650 6.95 -0.96 8.25
CA ASN A 650 7.62 -1.96 9.10
C ASN A 650 9.13 -2.09 8.84
N GLU A 651 9.63 -1.74 7.66
CA GLU A 651 11.05 -1.78 7.31
C GLU A 651 11.80 -0.68 8.05
N SER A 652 11.40 0.58 7.84
CA SER A 652 11.93 1.73 8.57
C SER A 652 11.82 1.53 10.09
N ARG A 653 10.71 0.95 10.58
CA ARG A 653 10.54 0.61 12.01
C ARG A 653 11.66 -0.30 12.54
N ARG A 654 12.02 -1.35 11.79
CA ARG A 654 13.02 -2.35 12.24
C ARG A 654 14.40 -1.72 12.35
N GLU A 655 14.74 -0.87 11.40
CA GLU A 655 16.03 -0.19 11.40
C GLU A 655 16.13 0.85 12.51
N ILE A 656 15.07 1.65 12.70
CA ILE A 656 14.97 2.58 13.83
C ILE A 656 15.09 1.83 15.16
N ASN A 657 14.39 0.70 15.31
CA ASN A 657 14.50 -0.13 16.51
C ASN A 657 15.93 -0.62 16.77
N THR A 658 16.62 -1.05 15.71
CA THR A 658 18.00 -1.55 15.81
C THR A 658 18.96 -0.42 16.19
N ALA A 659 18.82 0.75 15.58
CA ALA A 659 19.62 1.93 15.90
C ALA A 659 19.37 2.42 17.33
N ILE A 660 18.10 2.44 17.78
CA ILE A 660 17.76 2.79 19.17
C ILE A 660 18.36 1.77 20.16
N HIS A 661 18.26 0.48 19.88
CA HIS A 661 18.87 -0.56 20.73
C HIS A 661 20.38 -0.32 20.90
N GLN A 662 21.10 -0.14 19.79
CA GLN A 662 22.54 0.14 19.80
C GLN A 662 22.88 1.43 20.55
N ALA A 663 22.11 2.50 20.35
CA ALA A 663 22.31 3.77 21.06
C ALA A 663 22.03 3.65 22.56
N MET A 664 21.02 2.87 22.96
CA MET A 664 20.72 2.58 24.36
C MET A 664 21.80 1.74 25.03
N GLN A 665 22.46 0.83 24.30
CA GLN A 665 23.62 0.09 24.78
C GLN A 665 24.84 1.00 24.96
N ALA A 666 25.12 1.86 23.98
CA ALA A 666 26.25 2.80 24.04
C ALA A 666 26.17 3.74 25.25
N GLU A 667 24.95 4.13 25.64
CA GLU A 667 24.68 4.98 26.81
C GLU A 667 24.47 4.18 28.11
N GLY A 668 24.69 2.86 28.08
CA GLY A 668 24.62 1.97 29.26
C GLY A 668 23.22 1.77 29.84
N LYS A 669 22.16 2.14 29.12
CA LYS A 669 20.75 1.98 29.54
C LYS A 669 20.20 0.59 29.21
N VAL A 670 20.80 -0.08 28.23
CA VAL A 670 20.56 -1.47 27.86
C VAL A 670 21.87 -2.23 28.02
N SER A 671 21.80 -3.47 28.50
CA SER A 671 22.99 -4.30 28.65
C SER A 671 23.66 -4.58 27.29
N ILE A 672 24.99 -4.62 27.28
CA ILE A 672 25.77 -5.07 26.12
C ILE A 672 25.73 -6.60 25.94
N GLU A 673 25.22 -7.33 26.93
CA GLU A 673 25.14 -8.80 26.90
C GLU A 673 23.92 -9.27 26.10
N GLU A 674 24.14 -9.47 24.81
CA GLU A 674 23.12 -9.91 23.87
C GLU A 674 22.81 -11.41 23.97
N HIS A 675 21.53 -11.74 23.94
CA HIS A 675 21.01 -13.10 23.93
C HIS A 675 20.23 -13.33 22.64
N ARG A 676 20.63 -14.35 21.86
CA ARG A 676 19.94 -14.72 20.63
C ARG A 676 18.65 -15.46 20.93
N VAL A 677 17.56 -15.00 20.34
CA VAL A 677 16.22 -15.53 20.48
C VAL A 677 15.61 -15.74 19.09
N HIS A 678 15.02 -16.91 18.86
CA HIS A 678 14.23 -17.14 17.66
C HIS A 678 12.89 -16.42 17.76
N VAL A 679 12.55 -15.67 16.72
CA VAL A 679 11.31 -14.90 16.63
C VAL A 679 10.62 -15.16 15.30
N LEU A 680 9.29 -15.06 15.32
CA LEU A 680 8.43 -15.25 14.16
C LEU A 680 7.86 -13.92 13.68
N TYR A 681 8.10 -13.60 12.41
CA TYR A 681 7.50 -12.44 11.74
C TYR A 681 6.35 -12.85 10.85
N ALA A 682 5.16 -12.31 11.10
CA ALA A 682 4.01 -12.57 10.25
C ALA A 682 4.25 -12.03 8.83
N ARG A 683 3.96 -12.86 7.82
CA ARG A 683 3.96 -12.46 6.41
C ARG A 683 2.70 -11.66 6.08
N GLN A 684 2.72 -10.37 6.39
CA GLN A 684 1.59 -9.45 6.19
C GLN A 684 1.29 -9.16 4.70
N ASP A 685 2.23 -9.48 3.81
CA ASP A 685 2.09 -9.44 2.35
C ASP A 685 1.12 -10.49 1.80
N VAL A 686 0.88 -11.57 2.56
CA VAL A 686 0.06 -12.72 2.14
C VAL A 686 -1.39 -12.49 2.57
N THR A 687 -2.29 -12.44 1.60
CA THR A 687 -3.74 -12.31 1.85
C THR A 687 -4.39 -13.65 2.26
N GLY A 688 -5.65 -13.63 2.67
CA GLY A 688 -6.50 -14.83 2.78
C GLY A 688 -6.58 -15.62 1.48
N ALA A 689 -6.77 -14.93 0.35
CA ALA A 689 -6.75 -15.57 -0.97
C ALA A 689 -5.40 -16.23 -1.25
N ASP A 690 -4.29 -15.58 -0.91
CA ASP A 690 -2.95 -16.15 -1.10
C ASP A 690 -2.72 -17.44 -0.32
N ARG A 691 -3.23 -17.50 0.91
CA ARG A 691 -3.12 -18.68 1.78
C ARG A 691 -3.80 -19.92 1.21
N GLN A 692 -4.71 -19.78 0.25
CA GLN A 692 -5.39 -20.92 -0.38
C GLN A 692 -4.54 -21.60 -1.47
N HIS A 693 -3.38 -21.05 -1.82
CA HIS A 693 -2.54 -21.56 -2.91
C HIS A 693 -1.14 -21.93 -2.43
N ALA A 694 -0.75 -23.19 -2.68
CA ALA A 694 0.52 -23.75 -2.23
C ALA A 694 1.75 -22.97 -2.74
N GLN A 695 1.65 -22.38 -3.93
CA GLN A 695 2.73 -21.58 -4.54
C GLN A 695 3.13 -20.32 -3.75
N ASN A 696 2.28 -19.85 -2.83
CA ASN A 696 2.57 -18.66 -2.01
C ASN A 696 3.32 -18.97 -0.71
N TYR A 697 3.50 -20.26 -0.41
CA TYR A 697 4.27 -20.77 0.73
C TYR A 697 5.72 -21.00 0.29
N ALA A 698 6.67 -20.64 1.14
CA ALA A 698 8.08 -20.91 0.93
C ALA A 698 8.56 -22.03 1.86
N LYS A 699 9.52 -22.84 1.38
CA LYS A 699 10.22 -23.80 2.24
C LYS A 699 10.85 -23.06 3.42
N GLY A 700 10.60 -23.54 4.64
CA GLY A 700 11.04 -22.91 5.87
C GLY A 700 10.03 -21.95 6.52
N ASP A 701 8.95 -21.57 5.82
CA ASP A 701 7.86 -20.81 6.42
C ASP A 701 7.28 -21.58 7.63
N VAL A 702 6.90 -20.86 8.68
CA VAL A 702 6.29 -21.42 9.89
C VAL A 702 4.81 -21.09 9.90
N LEU A 703 3.96 -22.10 9.98
CA LEU A 703 2.51 -21.97 10.01
C LEU A 703 2.01 -22.05 11.44
N ARG A 704 1.08 -21.17 11.81
CA ARG A 704 0.30 -21.28 13.05
C ARG A 704 -1.17 -21.49 12.71
N TYR A 705 -1.79 -22.49 13.31
CA TYR A 705 -3.21 -22.83 13.08
C TYR A 705 -4.08 -22.28 14.21
N SER A 706 -4.80 -21.17 14.00
CA SER A 706 -5.68 -20.63 15.05
C SER A 706 -6.94 -21.47 15.26
N LYS A 707 -7.52 -21.97 14.17
CA LYS A 707 -8.58 -22.99 14.17
C LYS A 707 -7.94 -24.31 13.74
N GLY A 708 -7.78 -25.25 14.67
CA GLY A 708 -7.23 -26.59 14.36
C GLY A 708 -8.09 -27.36 13.35
N SER A 709 -7.65 -28.55 12.96
CA SER A 709 -8.35 -29.44 12.02
C SER A 709 -8.40 -30.85 12.55
N LYS A 710 -9.58 -31.29 13.00
CA LYS A 710 -9.80 -32.67 13.47
C LYS A 710 -9.47 -33.72 12.39
N PRO A 711 -9.89 -33.56 11.10
CA PRO A 711 -9.57 -34.54 10.06
C PRO A 711 -8.06 -34.70 9.80
N LEU A 712 -7.27 -33.65 10.03
CA LEU A 712 -5.81 -33.66 9.84
C LEU A 712 -5.04 -33.84 11.15
N GLY A 713 -5.73 -34.05 12.29
CA GLY A 713 -5.11 -34.16 13.60
C GLY A 713 -4.38 -32.89 14.09
N ILE A 714 -4.69 -31.73 13.51
CA ILE A 714 -4.06 -30.44 13.83
C ILE A 714 -4.82 -29.80 14.98
N GLN A 715 -4.11 -29.38 16.03
CA GLN A 715 -4.72 -28.69 17.17
C GLN A 715 -4.74 -27.16 16.97
N GLY A 716 -5.68 -26.48 17.61
CA GLY A 716 -5.68 -25.01 17.64
C GLY A 716 -4.49 -24.50 18.44
N GLY A 717 -3.80 -23.48 17.92
CA GLY A 717 -2.57 -22.91 18.47
C GLY A 717 -1.28 -23.60 18.03
N GLU A 718 -1.37 -24.73 17.32
CA GLU A 718 -0.22 -25.53 16.90
C GLU A 718 0.63 -24.86 15.81
N TYR A 719 1.93 -25.21 15.78
CA TYR A 719 2.87 -24.78 14.74
C TYR A 719 3.34 -25.94 13.86
N ALA A 720 3.62 -25.64 12.59
CA ALA A 720 4.31 -26.54 11.67
C ALA A 720 5.26 -25.75 10.75
N ARG A 721 6.27 -26.40 10.18
CA ARG A 721 7.22 -25.79 9.23
C ARG A 721 7.01 -26.36 7.84
N VAL A 722 6.90 -25.50 6.83
CA VAL A 722 6.79 -25.92 5.43
C VAL A 722 8.09 -26.56 4.97
N THR A 723 8.02 -27.79 4.46
CA THR A 723 9.18 -28.53 3.94
C THR A 723 9.17 -28.59 2.41
N ALA A 724 7.99 -28.67 1.81
CA ALA A 724 7.80 -28.67 0.36
C ALA A 724 6.44 -28.08 -0.02
N THR A 725 6.32 -27.65 -1.26
CA THR A 725 5.08 -27.16 -1.88
C THR A 725 4.97 -27.73 -3.28
N ASP A 726 3.75 -28.08 -3.69
CA ASP A 726 3.43 -28.56 -5.02
C ASP A 726 2.28 -27.71 -5.58
N ARG A 727 2.55 -27.03 -6.70
CA ARG A 727 1.60 -26.16 -7.38
C ARG A 727 0.56 -26.95 -8.16
N GLU A 728 0.96 -28.04 -8.82
CA GLU A 728 0.09 -28.80 -9.72
C GLU A 728 -1.04 -29.47 -8.95
N THR A 729 -0.70 -30.05 -7.79
CA THR A 729 -1.69 -30.67 -6.89
C THR A 729 -2.24 -29.70 -5.84
N ASN A 730 -1.75 -28.45 -5.81
CA ASN A 730 -2.01 -27.47 -4.76
C ASN A 730 -1.77 -28.02 -3.34
N THR A 731 -0.66 -28.72 -3.13
CA THR A 731 -0.35 -29.39 -1.85
C THR A 731 0.76 -28.66 -1.10
N VAL A 732 0.59 -28.48 0.21
CA VAL A 732 1.66 -28.03 1.11
C VAL A 732 2.07 -29.19 2.01
N THR A 733 3.36 -29.49 2.03
CA THR A 733 3.98 -30.43 2.98
C THR A 733 4.51 -29.66 4.17
N VAL A 734 4.07 -30.05 5.36
CA VAL A 734 4.51 -29.43 6.62
C VAL A 734 5.03 -30.47 7.58
N LYS A 735 6.06 -30.10 8.33
CA LYS A 735 6.57 -30.88 9.46
C LYS A 735 6.11 -30.23 10.76
N ARG A 736 5.34 -30.98 11.56
CA ARG A 736 4.90 -30.56 12.90
C ARG A 736 6.07 -30.56 13.88
N TYR A 737 5.96 -29.81 14.96
CA TYR A 737 6.95 -29.83 16.03
C TYR A 737 7.03 -31.20 16.73
N GLY A 738 5.96 -32.00 16.68
CA GLY A 738 5.96 -33.41 17.10
C GLY A 738 6.72 -34.37 16.15
N GLY A 739 7.27 -33.87 15.04
CA GLY A 739 8.09 -34.64 14.10
C GLY A 739 7.34 -35.28 12.93
N GLU A 740 6.02 -35.38 13.01
CA GLU A 740 5.14 -35.89 11.95
C GLU A 740 5.10 -34.94 10.74
N GLU A 741 5.16 -35.50 9.53
CA GLU A 741 4.93 -34.77 8.29
C GLU A 741 3.49 -34.97 7.79
N LEU A 742 2.89 -33.88 7.33
CA LEU A 742 1.54 -33.87 6.75
C LEU A 742 1.53 -33.18 5.40
N ASN A 743 0.73 -33.74 4.50
CA ASN A 743 0.44 -33.18 3.19
C ASN A 743 -1.04 -32.81 3.13
N TYR A 744 -1.34 -31.57 2.78
CA TYR A 744 -2.73 -31.17 2.60
C TYR A 744 -2.86 -30.04 1.57
N ASP A 745 -4.07 -29.94 1.02
CA ASP A 745 -4.48 -28.80 0.20
C ASP A 745 -4.85 -27.63 1.13
N PRO A 746 -4.15 -26.48 1.04
CA PRO A 746 -4.36 -25.38 1.97
C PRO A 746 -5.77 -24.76 1.87
N ARG A 747 -6.54 -25.02 0.80
CA ARG A 747 -7.96 -24.66 0.69
C ARG A 747 -8.84 -25.31 1.77
N ARG A 748 -8.41 -26.44 2.32
CA ARG A 748 -9.16 -27.21 3.34
C ARG A 748 -8.99 -26.67 4.75
N LEU A 749 -8.13 -25.68 4.95
CA LEU A 749 -7.83 -25.10 6.26
C LEU A 749 -8.21 -23.62 6.32
N GLN A 750 -8.72 -23.21 7.47
CA GLN A 750 -8.97 -21.82 7.81
C GLN A 750 -8.15 -21.43 9.05
N GLY A 751 -7.95 -20.13 9.27
CA GLY A 751 -7.23 -19.65 10.44
C GLY A 751 -5.73 -19.93 10.41
N VAL A 752 -5.13 -20.11 9.23
CA VAL A 752 -3.68 -20.28 9.09
C VAL A 752 -3.01 -18.90 9.02
N THR A 753 -1.98 -18.69 9.81
CA THR A 753 -1.08 -17.52 9.70
C THR A 753 0.31 -17.99 9.33
N ILE A 754 0.92 -17.36 8.31
CA ILE A 754 2.26 -17.70 7.82
C ILE A 754 3.27 -16.74 8.46
N TYR A 755 4.36 -17.30 8.97
CA TYR A 755 5.46 -16.58 9.58
C TYR A 755 6.78 -16.92 8.90
N ARG A 756 7.73 -15.98 8.93
CA ARG A 756 9.15 -16.26 8.71
C ARG A 756 9.87 -16.40 10.04
N ASP A 757 10.70 -17.43 10.11
CA ASP A 757 11.62 -17.66 11.21
C ASP A 757 12.86 -16.78 11.04
N ALA A 758 13.31 -16.17 12.13
CA ALA A 758 14.49 -15.35 12.17
C ALA A 758 15.10 -15.35 13.56
N GLU A 759 16.38 -15.04 13.63
CA GLU A 759 17.05 -14.76 14.90
C GLU A 759 17.06 -13.26 15.17
N ARG A 760 16.92 -12.91 16.45
CA ARG A 760 17.11 -11.55 16.94
C ARG A 760 17.84 -11.59 18.28
N THR A 761 18.65 -10.57 18.53
CA THR A 761 19.27 -10.38 19.84
C THR A 761 18.37 -9.54 20.74
N PHE A 762 18.31 -9.91 22.01
CA PHE A 762 17.73 -9.09 23.06
C PHE A 762 18.69 -9.01 24.23
N ALA A 763 18.65 -7.92 24.96
CA ALA A 763 19.44 -7.67 26.14
C ALA A 763 18.55 -7.20 27.29
N GLN A 764 19.08 -7.29 28.51
CA GLN A 764 18.41 -6.73 29.68
C GLN A 764 18.24 -5.21 29.50
N GLY A 765 17.04 -4.70 29.80
CA GLY A 765 16.65 -3.32 29.59
C GLY A 765 15.97 -3.06 28.25
N ASP A 766 15.93 -4.04 27.34
CA ASP A 766 15.31 -3.84 26.04
C ASP A 766 13.81 -3.57 26.14
N ARG A 767 13.35 -2.60 25.35
CA ARG A 767 11.91 -2.37 25.17
C ARG A 767 11.40 -3.30 24.08
N VAL A 768 10.34 -4.05 24.38
CA VAL A 768 9.80 -5.12 23.52
C VAL A 768 8.29 -5.01 23.37
N GLN A 769 7.78 -5.61 22.29
CA GLN A 769 6.36 -5.73 22.01
C GLN A 769 5.99 -7.16 21.61
N MET A 770 4.81 -7.61 22.04
CA MET A 770 4.25 -8.88 21.58
C MET A 770 3.81 -8.77 20.11
N THR A 771 4.14 -9.76 19.29
CA THR A 771 3.75 -9.78 17.86
C THR A 771 2.54 -10.67 17.56
N ALA A 772 2.07 -11.42 18.56
CA ALA A 772 0.83 -12.18 18.53
C ALA A 772 0.23 -12.27 19.94
N PRO A 773 -1.10 -12.50 20.08
CA PRO A 773 -1.72 -12.70 21.38
C PRO A 773 -1.20 -13.96 22.08
N TYR A 774 -0.98 -13.86 23.39
CA TYR A 774 -0.63 -15.00 24.25
C TYR A 774 -1.69 -15.19 25.34
N HIS A 775 -2.68 -16.02 25.05
CA HIS A 775 -3.90 -16.16 25.84
C HIS A 775 -3.67 -16.70 27.26
N GLU A 776 -2.77 -17.68 27.44
CA GLU A 776 -2.47 -18.28 28.75
C GLU A 776 -1.96 -17.23 29.75
N GLN A 777 -1.19 -16.25 29.26
CA GLN A 777 -0.69 -15.14 30.06
C GLN A 777 -1.54 -13.87 29.93
N LYS A 778 -2.70 -13.92 29.26
CA LYS A 778 -3.57 -12.76 29.02
C LYS A 778 -2.80 -11.55 28.47
N LEU A 779 -1.93 -11.79 27.48
CA LEU A 779 -1.19 -10.73 26.80
C LEU A 779 -1.80 -10.47 25.42
N ALA A 780 -2.04 -9.19 25.15
CA ALA A 780 -2.55 -8.74 23.87
C ALA A 780 -1.44 -8.63 22.82
N ASN A 781 -1.82 -8.68 21.54
CA ASN A 781 -0.92 -8.29 20.47
C ASN A 781 -0.55 -6.81 20.62
N ARG A 782 0.72 -6.46 20.34
CA ARG A 782 1.28 -5.10 20.46
C ARG A 782 1.31 -4.53 21.88
N GLU A 783 1.11 -5.36 22.89
CA GLU A 783 1.35 -4.96 24.28
C GLU A 783 2.86 -4.74 24.50
N LEU A 784 3.20 -3.63 25.17
CA LEU A 784 4.58 -3.16 25.37
C LEU A 784 5.08 -3.52 26.76
N GLY A 785 6.37 -3.83 26.84
CA GLY A 785 7.07 -4.06 28.10
C GLY A 785 8.57 -3.90 27.97
N THR A 786 9.28 -4.13 29.07
CA THR A 786 10.74 -4.03 29.16
C THR A 786 11.30 -5.35 29.68
N VAL A 787 12.39 -5.82 29.07
CA VAL A 787 13.10 -7.03 29.49
C VAL A 787 13.82 -6.77 30.81
N GLU A 788 13.37 -7.40 31.89
CA GLU A 788 14.05 -7.29 33.19
C GLU A 788 15.19 -8.29 33.32
N GLN A 789 15.02 -9.48 32.78
CA GLN A 789 16.00 -10.55 32.89
C GLN A 789 15.87 -11.55 31.74
N ILE A 790 17.01 -12.03 31.25
CA ILE A 790 17.09 -13.14 30.29
C ILE A 790 17.83 -14.29 30.99
N TYR A 791 17.20 -15.44 31.07
CA TYR A 791 17.77 -16.62 31.72
C TYR A 791 18.44 -17.54 30.69
N LYS A 792 19.47 -18.27 31.12
CA LYS A 792 20.24 -19.21 30.26
C LYS A 792 19.39 -20.33 29.64
N ASN A 793 18.24 -20.66 30.24
CA ASN A 793 17.30 -21.66 29.73
C ASN A 793 16.39 -21.13 28.59
N GLY A 794 16.49 -19.83 28.24
CA GLY A 794 15.66 -19.18 27.23
C GLY A 794 14.36 -18.58 27.77
N ASN A 795 14.16 -18.52 29.08
CA ASN A 795 13.09 -17.74 29.68
C ASN A 795 13.43 -16.25 29.64
N LEU A 796 12.43 -15.41 29.39
CA LEU A 796 12.51 -13.96 29.52
C LEU A 796 11.51 -13.52 30.58
N LYS A 797 11.99 -12.69 31.52
CA LYS A 797 11.14 -11.96 32.45
C LYS A 797 10.91 -10.55 31.91
N LEU A 798 9.66 -10.18 31.66
CA LEU A 798 9.28 -8.86 31.17
C LEU A 798 8.43 -8.12 32.22
N LYS A 799 8.67 -6.83 32.35
CA LYS A 799 7.79 -5.89 33.05
C LYS A 799 6.94 -5.16 32.03
N MET A 800 5.64 -5.41 32.05
CA MET A 800 4.68 -4.79 31.14
C MET A 800 4.40 -3.35 31.56
N ASP A 801 4.01 -2.50 30.60
CA ASP A 801 3.60 -1.12 30.87
C ASP A 801 2.35 -1.05 31.77
N SER A 802 1.54 -2.11 31.80
CA SER A 802 0.42 -2.28 32.73
C SER A 802 0.85 -2.50 34.19
N GLY A 803 2.16 -2.61 34.46
CA GLY A 803 2.72 -2.91 35.77
C GLY A 803 2.80 -4.41 36.10
N ARG A 804 2.27 -5.27 35.23
CA ARG A 804 2.33 -6.73 35.40
C ARG A 804 3.73 -7.25 35.08
N GLU A 805 4.22 -8.18 35.89
CA GLU A 805 5.41 -8.98 35.56
C GLU A 805 4.97 -10.29 34.92
N ILE A 806 5.66 -10.68 33.85
CA ILE A 806 5.44 -11.92 33.13
C ILE A 806 6.75 -12.65 32.90
N GLU A 807 6.70 -13.97 32.89
CA GLU A 807 7.84 -14.81 32.53
C GLU A 807 7.39 -15.90 31.58
N PHE A 808 8.07 -16.05 30.44
CA PHE A 808 7.80 -17.12 29.48
C PHE A 808 9.05 -17.55 28.73
N ASN A 809 9.00 -18.75 28.15
CA ASN A 809 10.08 -19.26 27.32
C ASN A 809 9.88 -18.84 25.85
N ALA A 810 10.79 -18.02 25.32
CA ALA A 810 10.66 -17.54 23.94
C ALA A 810 10.83 -18.63 22.88
N LYS A 811 11.42 -19.80 23.21
CA LYS A 811 11.46 -20.93 22.28
C LYS A 811 10.09 -21.57 22.09
N GLN A 812 9.21 -21.49 23.09
CA GLN A 812 7.84 -21.99 23.03
C GLN A 812 6.88 -20.93 22.47
N HIS A 813 7.15 -19.66 22.75
CA HIS A 813 6.36 -18.52 22.27
C HIS A 813 7.23 -17.47 21.58
N PRO A 814 7.68 -17.72 20.32
CA PRO A 814 8.61 -16.86 19.59
C PRO A 814 7.92 -15.61 18.99
N HIS A 815 7.01 -14.95 19.72
CA HIS A 815 6.23 -13.80 19.23
C HIS A 815 6.62 -12.50 19.93
N LEU A 816 7.88 -12.10 19.73
CA LEU A 816 8.49 -10.93 20.35
C LEU A 816 9.26 -10.11 19.31
N ASP A 817 9.23 -8.79 19.45
CA ASP A 817 9.96 -7.83 18.62
C ASP A 817 10.37 -6.64 19.50
N TYR A 818 11.29 -5.79 19.04
CA TYR A 818 11.59 -4.54 19.72
C TYR A 818 10.37 -3.62 19.74
N GLY A 819 10.20 -2.89 20.84
CA GLY A 819 9.08 -2.01 21.15
C GLY A 819 9.44 -0.52 21.18
N TYR A 820 10.64 -0.12 20.72
CA TYR A 820 11.06 1.29 20.73
C TYR A 820 10.26 2.16 19.73
N ALA A 821 10.03 1.63 18.53
CA ALA A 821 9.29 2.25 17.45
C ALA A 821 8.09 1.39 17.02
N VAL A 822 7.03 2.06 16.58
CA VAL A 822 5.79 1.47 16.10
C VAL A 822 5.38 2.11 14.77
N THR A 823 4.54 1.42 14.00
CA THR A 823 3.92 2.04 12.81
C THR A 823 2.84 3.04 13.23
N SER A 824 2.53 4.02 12.39
CA SER A 824 1.44 4.98 12.60
C SER A 824 0.11 4.29 12.96
N GLN A 825 -0.27 3.24 12.21
CA GLN A 825 -1.47 2.46 12.50
C GLN A 825 -1.43 1.75 13.86
N SER A 826 -0.27 1.20 14.26
CA SER A 826 -0.09 0.57 15.58
C SER A 826 -0.04 1.60 16.72
N SER A 827 0.25 2.86 16.41
CA SER A 827 0.25 3.98 17.36
C SER A 827 -1.15 4.52 17.66
N GLN A 828 -2.17 4.15 16.86
CA GLN A 828 -3.53 4.62 17.07
C GLN A 828 -4.04 4.25 18.48
N GLY A 829 -4.75 5.18 19.11
CA GLY A 829 -5.19 5.07 20.50
C GLY A 829 -4.12 5.36 21.57
N GLN A 830 -2.83 5.44 21.23
CA GLN A 830 -1.74 5.70 22.19
C GLN A 830 -1.64 7.16 22.64
N THR A 831 -0.85 7.42 23.67
CA THR A 831 -0.50 8.76 24.16
C THR A 831 0.91 8.70 24.74
N ALA A 832 1.74 9.72 24.47
CA ALA A 832 3.10 9.85 24.99
C ALA A 832 3.43 11.32 25.24
N ASP A 833 4.37 11.61 26.14
CA ASP A 833 4.78 12.99 26.39
C ASP A 833 5.45 13.59 25.15
N ARG A 834 6.35 12.80 24.53
CA ARG A 834 7.09 13.18 23.32
C ARG A 834 6.88 12.16 22.20
N VAL A 835 6.78 12.64 20.96
CA VAL A 835 6.70 11.77 19.77
C VAL A 835 7.81 12.15 18.77
N LEU A 836 8.57 11.15 18.32
CA LEU A 836 9.51 11.30 17.20
C LEU A 836 8.93 10.63 15.96
N ILE A 837 8.81 11.35 14.87
CA ILE A 837 8.17 10.88 13.64
C ILE A 837 9.22 10.80 12.53
N TYR A 838 9.41 9.60 11.99
CA TYR A 838 10.24 9.40 10.79
C TYR A 838 9.37 9.54 9.53
N VAL A 839 9.84 10.33 8.56
CA VAL A 839 9.22 10.47 7.24
C VAL A 839 10.31 10.38 6.17
N ASP A 840 10.06 9.59 5.13
CA ASP A 840 10.94 9.48 3.97
C ASP A 840 10.09 9.56 2.69
N SER A 841 10.17 10.67 1.97
CA SER A 841 9.38 10.93 0.77
C SER A 841 9.89 10.19 -0.48
N GLU A 842 11.09 9.59 -0.45
CA GLU A 842 11.69 8.90 -1.59
C GLU A 842 11.41 7.40 -1.59
N GLN A 843 11.34 6.76 -0.42
CA GLN A 843 11.14 5.31 -0.31
C GLN A 843 9.79 4.88 0.26
N ALA A 844 9.10 5.73 1.03
CA ALA A 844 7.80 5.33 1.54
C ALA A 844 6.86 5.10 0.36
N HIS A 845 6.19 3.92 0.35
CA HIS A 845 5.13 3.64 -0.61
C HIS A 845 4.18 4.84 -0.55
N GLY A 846 4.03 5.59 -1.65
CA GLY A 846 3.47 6.95 -1.61
C GLY A 846 2.04 7.07 -1.09
N GLU A 847 1.39 5.94 -0.81
CA GLU A 847 0.09 5.79 -0.17
C GLU A 847 0.16 5.79 1.37
N LEU A 848 1.30 5.41 1.99
CA LEU A 848 1.49 5.39 3.44
C LEU A 848 1.74 6.80 4.01
N LEU A 849 2.34 7.69 3.22
CA LEU A 849 2.47 9.11 3.55
C LEU A 849 1.19 9.84 3.12
N ASN A 850 0.35 10.16 4.10
CA ASN A 850 -0.96 10.75 3.88
C ASN A 850 -1.44 11.54 5.10
N SER A 851 -2.59 12.18 4.95
CA SER A 851 -3.17 13.07 5.97
C SER A 851 -3.47 12.35 7.28
N ARG A 852 -3.91 11.09 7.20
CA ARG A 852 -4.23 10.25 8.37
C ARG A 852 -2.96 9.91 9.14
N MET A 853 -1.87 9.54 8.46
CA MET A 853 -0.57 9.30 9.11
C MET A 853 -0.11 10.54 9.87
N ALA A 854 -0.16 11.72 9.24
CA ALA A 854 0.24 12.97 9.88
C ALA A 854 -0.60 13.25 11.14
N TYR A 855 -1.93 13.20 11.01
CA TYR A 855 -2.84 13.45 12.11
C TYR A 855 -2.68 12.44 13.25
N VAL A 856 -2.67 11.14 12.95
CA VAL A 856 -2.52 10.08 13.97
C VAL A 856 -1.20 10.24 14.70
N SER A 857 -0.08 10.41 13.99
CA SER A 857 1.26 10.46 14.58
C SER A 857 1.44 11.69 15.48
N VAL A 858 1.08 12.88 15.01
CA VAL A 858 1.25 14.14 15.77
C VAL A 858 0.29 14.19 16.97
N SER A 859 -0.95 13.74 16.80
CA SER A 859 -1.96 13.79 17.88
C SER A 859 -1.65 12.87 19.08
N ARG A 860 -0.65 11.98 18.99
CA ARG A 860 -0.23 11.13 20.12
C ARG A 860 0.54 11.90 21.20
N ALA A 861 1.19 13.01 20.83
CA ALA A 861 2.04 13.79 21.71
C ALA A 861 1.23 14.64 22.70
N GLN A 862 1.62 14.66 23.97
CA GLN A 862 1.05 15.57 24.98
C GLN A 862 1.82 16.90 25.06
N PHE A 863 3.14 16.85 24.99
CA PHE A 863 3.99 18.03 25.21
C PHE A 863 4.82 18.41 23.99
N ASP A 864 5.43 17.43 23.31
CA ASP A 864 6.37 17.73 22.23
C ASP A 864 6.32 16.71 21.08
N VAL A 865 6.60 17.19 19.88
CA VAL A 865 6.72 16.37 18.68
C VAL A 865 7.92 16.85 17.86
N LYS A 866 8.70 15.91 17.33
CA LYS A 866 9.74 16.19 16.34
C LYS A 866 9.55 15.30 15.13
N MET A 867 9.59 15.89 13.94
CA MET A 867 9.50 15.17 12.66
C MET A 867 10.81 15.24 11.92
N TYR A 868 11.29 14.09 11.44
CA TYR A 868 12.55 13.94 10.73
C TYR A 868 12.22 13.54 9.28
N THR A 869 12.69 14.34 8.32
CA THR A 869 12.39 14.16 6.89
C THR A 869 13.63 14.30 6.03
N ASN A 870 13.63 13.72 4.84
CA ASN A 870 14.64 13.95 3.80
C ASN A 870 14.41 15.25 3.01
N ASP A 871 13.19 15.78 3.01
CA ASP A 871 12.82 17.02 2.31
C ASP A 871 11.69 17.74 3.08
N ALA A 872 12.02 18.84 3.77
CA ALA A 872 11.04 19.62 4.53
C ALA A 872 10.15 20.50 3.63
N LYS A 873 10.61 20.81 2.41
CA LYS A 873 9.87 21.68 1.48
C LYS A 873 8.67 20.96 0.88
N THR A 874 8.81 19.68 0.54
CA THR A 874 7.72 18.88 -0.06
C THR A 874 6.89 18.12 0.98
N LEU A 875 7.38 17.98 2.22
CA LEU A 875 6.73 17.24 3.30
C LEU A 875 5.24 17.55 3.48
N GLY A 876 4.88 18.83 3.56
CA GLY A 876 3.48 19.24 3.73
C GLY A 876 2.59 18.81 2.56
N GLN A 877 3.13 18.80 1.33
CA GLN A 877 2.40 18.32 0.15
C GLN A 877 2.26 16.80 0.14
N GLU A 878 3.32 16.08 0.49
CA GLU A 878 3.33 14.62 0.57
C GLU A 878 2.35 14.10 1.62
N LEU A 879 2.35 14.72 2.81
CA LEU A 879 1.41 14.38 3.88
C LEU A 879 -0.03 14.89 3.63
N SER A 880 -0.25 15.84 2.71
CA SER A 880 -1.62 16.30 2.38
C SER A 880 -2.38 15.33 1.48
N ARG A 881 -1.75 14.24 1.01
CA ARG A 881 -2.42 13.24 0.17
C ARG A 881 -3.59 12.62 0.95
N ASN A 882 -4.78 12.63 0.35
CA ASN A 882 -5.92 11.93 0.91
C ASN A 882 -5.98 10.50 0.37
N VAL A 883 -5.92 9.54 1.28
CA VAL A 883 -6.06 8.10 0.98
C VAL A 883 -7.22 7.60 1.82
N THR A 884 -8.42 7.72 1.25
CA THR A 884 -9.68 7.22 1.82
C THR A 884 -10.08 5.98 1.04
N LYS A 885 -10.57 4.95 1.74
CA LYS A 885 -11.13 3.77 1.09
C LYS A 885 -12.36 4.13 0.27
N ALA A 886 -12.46 3.56 -0.92
CA ALA A 886 -13.65 3.67 -1.73
C ALA A 886 -14.80 2.87 -1.10
N THR A 887 -16.03 3.31 -1.36
CA THR A 887 -17.27 2.57 -1.04
C THR A 887 -17.87 2.02 -2.33
N ALA A 888 -18.54 0.88 -2.25
CA ALA A 888 -19.21 0.24 -3.38
C ALA A 888 -20.50 0.98 -3.79
N LEU A 889 -21.14 1.65 -2.83
CA LEU A 889 -22.26 2.55 -3.06
C LEU A 889 -21.79 4.00 -3.15
N GLN A 890 -22.27 4.69 -4.19
CA GLN A 890 -22.27 6.14 -4.23
C GLN A 890 -23.64 6.63 -3.74
N GLU A 891 -23.71 7.16 -2.53
CA GLU A 891 -24.79 8.09 -2.23
C GLU A 891 -24.47 9.40 -2.96
N ARG A 892 -25.37 9.85 -3.84
CA ARG A 892 -25.33 11.26 -4.25
C ARG A 892 -25.41 12.07 -2.96
N PRO A 893 -24.48 13.00 -2.70
CA PRO A 893 -24.59 13.82 -1.52
C PRO A 893 -25.99 14.43 -1.52
N PHE A 894 -26.73 14.24 -0.43
CA PHE A 894 -27.85 15.12 -0.12
C PHE A 894 -27.23 16.51 0.04
N LEU A 895 -27.11 17.24 -1.07
CA LEU A 895 -27.14 18.68 -1.01
C LEU A 895 -28.43 18.97 -0.28
N GLN A 896 -28.34 19.43 0.97
CA GLN A 896 -29.41 20.24 1.53
C GLN A 896 -29.77 21.24 0.44
N ASP A 897 -31.00 21.17 -0.06
CA ASP A 897 -31.58 22.18 -0.93
C ASP A 897 -31.41 23.53 -0.22
N LYS A 898 -30.29 24.20 -0.48
CA LYS A 898 -30.13 25.65 -0.36
C LYS A 898 -30.82 26.27 -1.57
N ASP A 899 -32.10 25.98 -1.72
CA ASP A 899 -32.98 26.66 -2.65
C ASP A 899 -34.45 26.54 -2.20
N VAL A 900 -34.70 26.95 -0.95
CA VAL A 900 -35.98 27.56 -0.57
C VAL A 900 -35.71 28.94 0.01
N SER A 901 -35.03 29.77 -0.77
CA SER A 901 -35.23 31.22 -0.73
C SER A 901 -35.92 31.65 -2.03
N GLN A 902 -37.12 31.10 -2.27
CA GLN A 902 -38.05 31.73 -3.19
C GLN A 902 -38.49 33.05 -2.58
N SER A 903 -37.96 34.11 -3.16
CA SER A 903 -38.47 35.49 -3.19
C SER A 903 -39.94 35.63 -2.79
N ILE A 904 -40.19 35.91 -1.51
CA ILE A 904 -41.37 36.70 -1.12
C ILE A 904 -40.99 38.15 -1.40
N LYS A 905 -41.36 38.62 -2.60
CA LYS A 905 -41.33 40.05 -2.93
C LYS A 905 -42.23 40.79 -1.93
N PRO A 906 -41.75 41.82 -1.21
CA PRO A 906 -42.66 42.73 -0.52
C PRO A 906 -43.48 43.46 -1.59
N GLN A 907 -44.79 43.26 -1.57
CA GLN A 907 -45.72 44.07 -2.35
C GLN A 907 -45.53 45.53 -1.95
N SER A 908 -45.01 46.33 -2.88
CA SER A 908 -45.04 47.77 -2.84
C SER A 908 -46.49 48.24 -2.87
N VAL A 909 -47.05 48.54 -1.71
CA VAL A 909 -48.28 49.32 -1.60
C VAL A 909 -47.93 50.75 -2.03
N GLY A 910 -48.34 51.11 -3.24
CA GLY A 910 -48.32 52.49 -3.69
C GLY A 910 -49.25 53.31 -2.81
N VAL A 911 -48.69 54.28 -2.09
CA VAL A 911 -49.43 55.39 -1.50
C VAL A 911 -48.98 56.64 -2.22
N GLU A 912 -49.91 57.24 -2.95
CA GLU A 912 -49.76 58.52 -3.63
C GLU A 912 -49.46 59.64 -2.62
N ILE A 913 -48.58 60.54 -3.06
CA ILE A 913 -48.15 61.74 -2.36
C ILE A 913 -49.30 62.75 -2.31
N SER A 914 -49.64 63.24 -1.12
CA SER A 914 -50.30 64.54 -0.95
C SER A 914 -49.35 65.53 -0.25
N ARG A 915 -49.32 66.73 -0.84
CA ARG A 915 -48.43 67.87 -0.59
C ARG A 915 -48.58 68.47 0.81
N GLY A 916 -47.54 69.13 1.32
CA GLY A 916 -47.73 70.17 2.35
C GLY A 916 -46.49 70.66 3.12
N LEU A 917 -45.63 71.43 2.46
CA LEU A 917 -44.97 72.67 2.93
C LEU A 917 -44.61 72.92 4.42
N SER A 918 -43.34 73.34 4.60
CA SER A 918 -42.81 74.33 5.58
C SER A 918 -42.77 73.86 7.05
N ILE A 919 -41.77 74.16 7.88
CA ILE A 919 -41.18 75.47 8.22
C ILE A 919 -39.75 75.26 8.75
N GLY A 920 -38.82 76.15 8.35
CA GLY A 920 -37.69 76.61 9.19
C GLY A 920 -36.31 76.19 8.75
#